data_AF-A0A0C3H6C0-F1
#
_entry.id   AF-A0A0C3H6C0-F1
#
_cell.length_a   1.000
_cell.length_b   1.000
_cell.length_c   1.000
_cell.angle_alpha   90.00
_cell.angle_beta   90.00
_cell.angle_gamma   90.00
#
_symmetry.space_group_name_H-M   'P 1'
#
loop_
_entity.id
_entity.type
_entity.pdbx_description
1 polymer ?
#
loop_
_entity_poly.entity_id
_entity_poly.type
_entity_poly.pdbx_seq_one_letter_code
_entity_poly.pdbx_strand_id
1 'polypeptide(L)'
;LPQSKDAVQLCALLVDETYGELTSHGLIVLIQQNLVYYCEDDDSQTTYYEANQGAAYALIRSGKILEVVESRYGDVARELVQNLFLMGHAKVGDLIDSYLRNRKPPTNGASNTLAELDAQQHSPARLDSILCKLLEATLLQPATHLSFRSPDDTYNEVEQKLLRDEFSGSTKGTKQKEQLKSRIRETLESMRSEGQNWKLKCSKRKFDGELSNGTNGSAKRRRFSNGSFAVNGNHAHDDESLRLDRDLVIRINYEKFTVTLRNMRLVELAHTRIGETTSHVYSELLRLLEEYIPRCRPDPRIDNIEELPDGPTITTVELAAGMSSSINVAVGIGKAPSDKINISRILKSQSSKRRHSDAGSEAEVEGEASADEEGSDEYALPLNGNRRSNFVVGDESDSHGEEAFAPDGTIHAPKRAKVTFQEKLPKPAEPENPQDVVALLKSHLILLAADEYRFLRRCGSRGHGEWTVDFDRLVHYLQQSELDSVILENFDVAGHRLARMMRKMGKMDEKHLSAMALMKQKDVRTKLAEMQMAGMADVQEVPKDASRANNRTIFLWHFDSERVSSIILQNVYKTMSRCFQRLEIERRRADGILSLTERSDVRDHVEEAFSANQMKMLREIRSKEDKLLGQVGRLDELVGTFGEY
;
A
#
# COMPACT_ATOMS: atom_id res chain seq x y z
N LEU A 1 -7.66 -61.24 12.93
CA LEU A 1 -9.11 -61.23 12.70
C LEU A 1 -9.37 -60.40 11.45
N PRO A 2 -9.93 -60.97 10.36
CA PRO A 2 -10.33 -60.16 9.23
C PRO A 2 -11.48 -59.27 9.69
N GLN A 3 -11.29 -57.94 9.62
CA GLN A 3 -12.38 -57.00 9.92
C GLN A 3 -13.50 -57.27 8.92
N SER A 4 -14.72 -57.51 9.42
CA SER A 4 -15.90 -57.72 8.60
C SER A 4 -16.02 -56.58 7.59
N LYS A 5 -16.17 -56.91 6.29
CA LYS A 5 -16.42 -55.92 5.24
C LYS A 5 -17.61 -55.02 5.58
N ASP A 6 -18.60 -55.58 6.26
CA ASP A 6 -19.80 -54.86 6.68
C ASP A 6 -19.48 -53.84 7.80
N ALA A 7 -18.50 -54.11 8.67
CA ALA A 7 -18.09 -53.16 9.71
C ALA A 7 -17.29 -51.99 9.12
N VAL A 8 -16.47 -52.24 8.09
CA VAL A 8 -15.76 -51.18 7.35
C VAL A 8 -16.75 -50.34 6.55
N GLN A 9 -17.75 -50.96 5.93
CA GLN A 9 -18.79 -50.27 5.18
C GLN A 9 -19.73 -49.46 6.09
N LEU A 10 -20.06 -49.97 7.28
CA LEU A 10 -20.81 -49.23 8.28
C LEU A 10 -20.01 -48.05 8.86
N CYS A 11 -18.71 -48.23 9.10
CA CYS A 11 -17.83 -47.12 9.52
C CYS A 11 -17.67 -46.08 8.41
N ALA A 12 -17.56 -46.49 7.15
CA ALA A 12 -17.51 -45.57 6.02
C ALA A 12 -18.83 -44.78 5.89
N LEU A 13 -19.98 -45.45 6.00
CA LEU A 13 -21.30 -44.80 5.98
C LEU A 13 -21.51 -43.85 7.17
N LEU A 14 -21.11 -44.25 8.38
CA LEU A 14 -21.19 -43.39 9.57
C LEU A 14 -20.22 -42.20 9.49
N VAL A 15 -19.03 -42.41 8.92
CA VAL A 15 -18.07 -41.34 8.70
C VAL A 15 -18.55 -40.39 7.60
N ASP A 16 -19.13 -40.90 6.51
CA ASP A 16 -19.72 -40.08 5.45
C ASP A 16 -20.99 -39.35 5.93
N GLU A 17 -21.86 -39.97 6.71
CA GLU A 17 -23.05 -39.28 7.26
C GLU A 17 -22.66 -38.19 8.27
N THR A 18 -21.73 -38.47 9.19
CA THR A 18 -21.41 -37.52 10.27
C THR A 18 -20.28 -36.55 9.90
N TYR A 19 -19.18 -37.04 9.34
CA TYR A 19 -18.07 -36.19 8.89
C TYR A 19 -18.31 -35.65 7.48
N GLY A 20 -19.07 -36.32 6.60
CA GLY A 20 -19.46 -35.74 5.31
C GLY A 20 -20.42 -34.56 5.48
N GLU A 21 -21.37 -34.61 6.40
CA GLU A 21 -22.17 -33.44 6.76
C GLU A 21 -21.32 -32.36 7.44
N LEU A 22 -20.46 -32.71 8.41
CA LEU A 22 -19.63 -31.74 9.11
C LEU A 22 -18.61 -31.07 8.18
N THR A 23 -18.06 -31.81 7.21
CA THR A 23 -17.17 -31.28 6.16
C THR A 23 -17.94 -30.42 5.17
N SER A 24 -19.16 -30.79 4.79
CA SER A 24 -20.02 -29.98 3.93
C SER A 24 -20.39 -28.64 4.58
N HIS A 25 -20.81 -28.66 5.84
CA HIS A 25 -21.08 -27.42 6.60
C HIS A 25 -19.81 -26.56 6.75
N GLY A 26 -18.67 -27.19 7.06
CA GLY A 26 -17.38 -26.49 7.12
C GLY A 26 -17.00 -25.84 5.79
N LEU A 27 -17.13 -26.57 4.68
CA LEU A 27 -16.85 -26.07 3.33
C LEU A 27 -17.78 -24.93 2.93
N ILE A 28 -19.09 -25.03 3.22
CA ILE A 28 -20.05 -23.95 2.96
C ILE A 28 -19.62 -22.66 3.69
N VAL A 29 -19.21 -22.76 4.94
CA VAL A 29 -18.72 -21.59 5.71
C VAL A 29 -17.43 -21.03 5.12
N LEU A 30 -16.50 -21.89 4.70
CA LEU A 30 -15.24 -21.44 4.08
C LEU A 30 -15.49 -20.76 2.72
N ILE A 31 -16.41 -21.27 1.91
CA ILE A 31 -16.83 -20.64 0.64
C ILE A 31 -17.53 -19.32 0.92
N GLN A 32 -18.42 -19.28 1.92
CA GLN A 32 -19.11 -18.05 2.35
C GLN A 32 -18.10 -16.95 2.70
N GLN A 33 -17.03 -17.30 3.42
CA GLN A 33 -15.94 -16.40 3.81
C GLN A 33 -14.88 -16.20 2.70
N ASN A 34 -15.08 -16.76 1.51
CA ASN A 34 -14.15 -16.70 0.38
C ASN A 34 -12.74 -17.22 0.72
N LEU A 35 -12.64 -18.19 1.63
CA LEU A 35 -11.40 -18.83 2.06
C LEU A 35 -11.03 -20.06 1.24
N VAL A 36 -11.94 -20.51 0.37
CA VAL A 36 -11.75 -21.67 -0.51
C VAL A 36 -12.23 -21.30 -1.91
N TYR A 37 -11.40 -21.61 -2.90
CA TYR A 37 -11.77 -21.67 -4.30
C TYR A 37 -12.39 -23.03 -4.62
N TYR A 38 -13.29 -23.07 -5.59
CA TYR A 38 -13.85 -24.31 -6.08
C TYR A 38 -13.85 -24.36 -7.61
N CYS A 39 -13.55 -25.53 -8.15
CA CYS A 39 -13.56 -25.81 -9.58
C CYS A 39 -14.35 -27.08 -9.86
N GLU A 40 -15.47 -26.97 -10.56
CA GLU A 40 -16.22 -28.12 -11.07
C GLU A 40 -15.69 -28.50 -12.45
N ASP A 41 -15.42 -29.79 -12.62
CA ASP A 41 -15.06 -30.41 -13.89
C ASP A 41 -16.29 -31.04 -14.54
N ASP A 42 -16.76 -30.48 -15.66
CA ASP A 42 -18.00 -30.87 -16.33
C ASP A 42 -17.98 -32.34 -16.78
N ASP A 43 -16.80 -32.87 -17.14
CA ASP A 43 -16.64 -34.23 -17.66
C ASP A 43 -16.73 -35.28 -16.53
N SER A 44 -16.10 -35.00 -15.38
CA SER A 44 -16.06 -35.93 -14.24
C SER A 44 -17.13 -35.65 -13.18
N GLN A 45 -17.88 -34.54 -13.29
CA GLN A 45 -18.85 -34.06 -12.29
C GLN A 45 -18.25 -34.01 -10.88
N THR A 46 -16.93 -33.78 -10.79
CA THR A 46 -16.18 -33.73 -9.55
C THR A 46 -15.80 -32.28 -9.26
N THR A 47 -16.05 -31.83 -8.02
CA THR A 47 -15.65 -30.50 -7.56
C THR A 47 -14.34 -30.57 -6.80
N TYR A 48 -13.34 -29.83 -7.26
CA TYR A 48 -12.06 -29.64 -6.59
C TYR A 48 -12.09 -28.38 -5.75
N TYR A 49 -11.49 -28.43 -4.56
CA TYR A 49 -11.42 -27.30 -3.63
C TYR A 49 -9.96 -26.94 -3.35
N GLU A 50 -9.64 -25.64 -3.39
CA GLU A 50 -8.31 -25.10 -3.12
C GLU A 50 -8.40 -24.00 -2.05
N ALA A 51 -7.41 -23.90 -1.15
CA ALA A 51 -7.39 -22.84 -0.15
C ALA A 51 -7.01 -21.47 -0.76
N ASN A 52 -7.85 -20.45 -0.52
CA ASN A 52 -7.56 -19.07 -0.90
C ASN A 52 -6.66 -18.39 0.16
N GLN A 53 -5.34 -18.47 -0.05
CA GLN A 53 -4.35 -17.92 0.87
C GLN A 53 -4.43 -16.39 0.98
N GLY A 54 -4.73 -15.69 -0.12
CA GLY A 54 -4.82 -14.23 -0.15
C GLY A 54 -6.00 -13.72 0.71
N ALA A 55 -7.17 -14.32 0.55
CA ALA A 55 -8.33 -13.98 1.39
C ALA A 55 -8.13 -14.35 2.85
N ALA A 56 -7.49 -15.50 3.13
CA ALA A 56 -7.15 -15.90 4.49
C ALA A 56 -6.20 -14.90 5.17
N TYR A 57 -5.18 -14.42 4.46
CA TYR A 57 -4.28 -13.39 4.97
C TYR A 57 -4.99 -12.05 5.16
N ALA A 58 -5.89 -11.67 4.26
CA ALA A 58 -6.63 -10.41 4.34
C ALA A 58 -7.48 -10.27 5.61
N LEU A 59 -7.89 -11.37 6.25
CA LEU A 59 -8.57 -11.33 7.56
C LEU A 59 -7.72 -10.65 8.65
N ILE A 60 -6.38 -10.81 8.58
CA ILE A 60 -5.44 -10.16 9.50
C ILE A 60 -5.50 -8.64 9.35
N ARG A 61 -5.81 -8.15 8.15
CA ARG A 61 -5.91 -6.72 7.82
C ARG A 61 -7.26 -6.08 8.07
N SER A 62 -8.25 -6.84 8.55
CA SER A 62 -9.59 -6.34 8.83
C SER A 62 -9.57 -5.03 9.63
N GLY A 63 -8.73 -4.92 10.67
CA GLY A 63 -8.57 -3.70 11.45
C GLY A 63 -8.13 -2.48 10.63
N LYS A 64 -7.05 -2.61 9.83
CA LYS A 64 -6.54 -1.52 8.98
C LYS A 64 -7.52 -1.15 7.87
N ILE A 65 -8.19 -2.15 7.29
CA ILE A 65 -9.22 -1.93 6.26
C ILE A 65 -10.38 -1.10 6.84
N LEU A 66 -10.84 -1.46 8.04
CA LEU A 66 -11.91 -0.72 8.72
C LEU A 66 -11.49 0.71 9.07
N GLU A 67 -10.25 0.92 9.52
CA GLU A 67 -9.70 2.25 9.78
C GLU A 67 -9.62 3.12 8.51
N VAL A 68 -9.21 2.55 7.38
CA VAL A 68 -9.21 3.23 6.08
C VAL A 68 -10.62 3.64 5.67
N VAL A 69 -11.60 2.75 5.84
CA VAL A 69 -13.00 3.03 5.50
C VAL A 69 -13.57 4.12 6.42
N GLU A 70 -13.32 4.05 7.71
CA GLU A 70 -13.73 5.05 8.70
C GLU A 70 -13.15 6.43 8.37
N SER A 71 -11.85 6.50 8.10
CA SER A 71 -11.16 7.76 7.79
C SER A 71 -11.68 8.42 6.50
N ARG A 72 -12.01 7.63 5.47
CA ARG A 72 -12.42 8.16 4.16
C ARG A 72 -13.94 8.34 3.98
N TYR A 73 -14.75 7.48 4.61
CA TYR A 73 -16.20 7.39 4.37
C TYR A 73 -17.06 7.48 5.64
N GLY A 74 -16.44 7.52 6.83
CA GLY A 74 -17.10 7.70 8.12
C GLY A 74 -17.58 6.41 8.80
N ASP A 75 -18.07 6.56 10.02
CA ASP A 75 -18.39 5.46 10.94
C ASP A 75 -19.46 4.51 10.40
N VAL A 76 -20.49 5.04 9.73
CA VAL A 76 -21.55 4.22 9.12
C VAL A 76 -20.98 3.29 8.04
N ALA A 77 -20.01 3.76 7.26
CA ALA A 77 -19.36 2.95 6.24
C ALA A 77 -18.49 1.85 6.89
N ARG A 78 -17.77 2.19 7.98
CA ARG A 78 -17.00 1.22 8.78
C ARG A 78 -17.87 0.09 9.28
N GLU A 79 -19.02 0.40 9.88
CA GLU A 79 -19.96 -0.60 10.41
C GLU A 79 -20.54 -1.50 9.30
N LEU A 80 -20.89 -0.93 8.14
CA LEU A 80 -21.35 -1.71 6.98
C LEU A 80 -20.27 -2.69 6.49
N VAL A 81 -19.03 -2.23 6.33
CA VAL A 81 -17.92 -3.09 5.91
C VAL A 81 -17.58 -4.12 6.98
N GLN A 82 -17.71 -3.78 8.27
CA GLN A 82 -17.54 -4.73 9.37
C GLN A 82 -18.59 -5.84 9.33
N ASN A 83 -19.86 -5.52 9.11
CA ASN A 83 -20.90 -6.53 8.92
C ASN A 83 -20.61 -7.39 7.69
N LEU A 84 -20.13 -6.79 6.60
CA LEU A 84 -19.73 -7.53 5.40
C LEU A 84 -18.56 -8.50 5.68
N PHE A 85 -17.56 -8.11 6.47
CA PHE A 85 -16.49 -9.03 6.92
C PHE A 85 -17.05 -10.24 7.68
N LEU A 86 -18.04 -10.02 8.54
CA LEU A 86 -18.66 -11.11 9.30
C LEU A 86 -19.50 -12.04 8.42
N MET A 87 -20.17 -11.48 7.40
CA MET A 87 -20.97 -12.24 6.45
C MET A 87 -20.15 -12.88 5.32
N GLY A 88 -18.93 -12.40 5.05
CA GLY A 88 -18.10 -12.78 3.91
C GLY A 88 -18.53 -12.05 2.63
N HIS A 89 -19.52 -12.60 1.92
CA HIS A 89 -20.19 -11.93 0.82
C HIS A 89 -21.70 -11.89 1.08
N ALA A 90 -22.35 -10.79 0.75
CA ALA A 90 -23.75 -10.58 1.11
C ALA A 90 -24.52 -9.85 0.01
N LYS A 91 -25.82 -10.12 -0.07
CA LYS A 91 -26.73 -9.27 -0.82
C LYS A 91 -26.80 -7.89 -0.17
N VAL A 92 -26.91 -6.84 -0.99
CA VAL A 92 -27.09 -5.47 -0.50
C VAL A 92 -28.31 -5.35 0.43
N GLY A 93 -29.41 -6.04 0.11
CA GLY A 93 -30.59 -6.11 0.97
C GLY A 93 -30.29 -6.66 2.36
N ASP A 94 -29.68 -7.85 2.42
CA ASP A 94 -29.36 -8.53 3.69
C ASP A 94 -28.36 -7.75 4.54
N LEU A 95 -27.40 -7.08 3.91
CA LEU A 95 -26.42 -6.24 4.59
C LEU A 95 -27.08 -5.03 5.27
N ILE A 96 -27.99 -4.37 4.56
CA ILE A 96 -28.72 -3.21 5.09
C ILE A 96 -29.68 -3.66 6.21
N ASP A 97 -30.37 -4.77 6.03
CA ASP A 97 -31.23 -5.33 7.06
C ASP A 97 -30.44 -5.73 8.31
N SER A 98 -29.27 -6.35 8.14
CA SER A 98 -28.38 -6.70 9.25
C SER A 98 -27.91 -5.46 10.02
N TYR A 99 -27.54 -4.40 9.28
CA TYR A 99 -27.16 -3.11 9.86
C TYR A 99 -28.28 -2.53 10.71
N LEU A 100 -29.51 -2.47 10.18
CA LEU A 100 -30.66 -1.90 10.88
C LEU A 100 -31.08 -2.73 12.10
N ARG A 101 -30.95 -4.06 12.04
CA ARG A 101 -31.27 -4.97 13.16
C ARG A 101 -30.30 -4.83 14.34
N ASN A 102 -29.02 -4.60 14.06
CA ASN A 102 -28.00 -4.48 15.11
C ASN A 102 -28.07 -3.15 15.86
N ARG A 103 -28.93 -2.22 15.42
CA ARG A 103 -29.10 -0.92 16.06
C ARG A 103 -30.03 -1.01 17.27
N LYS A 104 -29.55 -0.57 18.44
CA LYS A 104 -30.42 -0.39 19.62
C LYS A 104 -31.41 0.75 19.30
N PRO A 105 -32.73 0.59 19.58
CA PRO A 105 -33.68 1.69 19.38
C PRO A 105 -33.26 2.89 20.26
N PRO A 106 -33.50 4.14 19.82
CA PRO A 106 -33.18 5.30 20.62
C PRO A 106 -33.86 5.18 21.99
N THR A 107 -33.09 5.40 23.05
CA THR A 107 -33.61 5.43 24.43
C THR A 107 -34.75 6.44 24.51
N ASN A 108 -35.92 6.00 25.00
CA ASN A 108 -37.10 6.86 25.22
C ASN A 108 -36.69 8.10 26.03
N GLY A 109 -36.59 9.27 25.37
CA GLY A 109 -36.15 10.52 26.00
C GLY A 109 -35.26 11.43 25.14
N ALA A 110 -34.82 11.01 23.95
CA ALA A 110 -34.11 11.91 23.03
C ALA A 110 -35.06 13.01 22.51
N SER A 111 -34.61 14.27 22.55
CA SER A 111 -35.32 15.41 21.91
C SER A 111 -35.67 15.06 20.47
N ASN A 112 -36.89 15.36 20.02
CA ASN A 112 -37.39 15.02 18.66
C ASN A 112 -36.39 15.40 17.55
N THR A 113 -35.66 16.50 17.72
CA THR A 113 -34.63 16.96 16.76
C THR A 113 -33.41 16.04 16.63
N LEU A 114 -32.92 15.48 17.74
CA LEU A 114 -31.79 14.54 17.72
C LEU A 114 -32.23 13.17 17.17
N ALA A 115 -33.43 12.72 17.51
CA ALA A 115 -33.99 11.49 16.97
C ALA A 115 -34.26 11.58 15.46
N GLU A 116 -34.69 12.74 14.95
CA GLU A 116 -34.89 12.99 13.52
C GLU A 116 -33.57 13.01 12.73
N LEU A 117 -32.54 13.71 13.26
CA LEU A 117 -31.20 13.74 12.64
C LEU A 117 -30.58 12.34 12.58
N ASP A 118 -30.75 11.57 13.66
CA ASP A 118 -30.28 10.20 13.79
C ASP A 118 -31.01 9.25 12.82
N ALA A 119 -32.34 9.37 12.71
CA ALA A 119 -33.12 8.62 11.73
C ALA A 119 -32.72 8.95 10.28
N GLN A 120 -32.32 10.19 10.00
CA GLN A 120 -31.89 10.61 8.67
C GLN A 120 -30.48 10.10 8.31
N GLN A 121 -29.57 10.04 9.29
CA GLN A 121 -28.23 9.46 9.13
C GLN A 121 -28.26 7.97 8.75
N HIS A 122 -29.21 7.21 9.29
CA HIS A 122 -29.35 5.76 9.07
C HIS A 122 -30.45 5.38 8.08
N SER A 123 -30.93 6.36 7.29
CA SER A 123 -31.93 6.10 6.27
C SER A 123 -31.40 5.12 5.20
N PRO A 124 -32.23 4.21 4.67
CA PRO A 124 -31.80 3.23 3.68
C PRO A 124 -31.26 3.87 2.40
N ALA A 125 -31.74 5.07 2.04
CA ALA A 125 -31.21 5.85 0.92
C ALA A 125 -29.78 6.35 1.18
N ARG A 126 -29.47 6.75 2.42
CA ARG A 126 -28.11 7.12 2.80
C ARG A 126 -27.17 5.92 2.76
N LEU A 127 -27.60 4.76 3.24
CA LEU A 127 -26.82 3.51 3.17
C LEU A 127 -26.54 3.12 1.71
N ASP A 128 -27.55 3.19 0.83
CA ASP A 128 -27.38 2.96 -0.60
C ASP A 128 -26.34 3.92 -1.20
N SER A 129 -26.38 5.21 -0.84
CA SER A 129 -25.41 6.20 -1.32
C SER A 129 -23.97 5.91 -0.87
N ILE A 130 -23.78 5.41 0.37
CA ILE A 130 -22.47 5.04 0.90
C ILE A 130 -21.93 3.81 0.15
N LEU A 131 -22.77 2.79 -0.02
CA LEU A 131 -22.40 1.59 -0.76
C LEU A 131 -22.07 1.90 -2.23
N CYS A 132 -22.80 2.83 -2.88
CA CYS A 132 -22.47 3.31 -4.22
C CYS A 132 -21.06 3.91 -4.26
N LYS A 133 -20.73 4.80 -3.31
CA LYS A 133 -19.40 5.42 -3.23
C LYS A 133 -18.27 4.41 -3.03
N LEU A 134 -18.51 3.38 -2.20
CA LEU A 134 -17.53 2.32 -1.97
C LEU A 134 -17.32 1.42 -3.20
N LEU A 135 -18.39 1.17 -3.97
CA LEU A 135 -18.32 0.45 -5.23
C LEU A 135 -17.67 1.29 -6.34
N GLU A 136 -17.96 2.59 -6.43
CA GLU A 136 -17.32 3.54 -7.35
C GLU A 136 -15.81 3.65 -7.08
N ALA A 137 -15.42 3.65 -5.80
CA ALA A 137 -14.02 3.63 -5.39
C ALA A 137 -13.35 2.25 -5.58
N THR A 138 -14.06 1.23 -6.05
CA THR A 138 -13.60 -0.16 -6.24
C THR A 138 -13.11 -0.86 -4.96
N LEU A 139 -13.44 -0.32 -3.79
CA LEU A 139 -13.13 -0.93 -2.48
C LEU A 139 -14.05 -2.12 -2.20
N LEU A 140 -15.29 -2.04 -2.70
CA LEU A 140 -16.20 -3.16 -2.81
C LEU A 140 -16.32 -3.55 -4.28
N GLN A 141 -16.64 -4.81 -4.53
CA GLN A 141 -16.89 -5.31 -5.88
C GLN A 141 -18.06 -6.31 -5.89
N PRO A 142 -18.79 -6.43 -7.01
CA PRO A 142 -19.76 -7.50 -7.19
C PRO A 142 -19.10 -8.88 -7.08
N ALA A 143 -19.76 -9.80 -6.37
CA ALA A 143 -19.33 -11.19 -6.36
C ALA A 143 -19.87 -11.89 -7.61
N THR A 144 -18.97 -12.37 -8.44
CA THR A 144 -19.27 -13.19 -9.63
C THR A 144 -18.83 -14.62 -9.41
N HIS A 145 -19.30 -15.57 -10.24
CA HIS A 145 -18.84 -16.96 -10.18
C HIS A 145 -17.31 -17.07 -10.29
N LEU A 146 -16.68 -16.20 -11.11
CA LEU A 146 -15.22 -16.11 -11.25
C LEU A 146 -14.51 -15.67 -9.97
N SER A 147 -15.20 -14.99 -9.05
CA SER A 147 -14.60 -14.54 -7.78
C SER A 147 -14.20 -15.71 -6.86
N PHE A 148 -14.78 -16.89 -7.08
CA PHE A 148 -14.56 -18.11 -6.30
C PHE A 148 -13.75 -19.17 -7.05
N ARG A 149 -13.20 -18.83 -8.22
CA ARG A 149 -12.29 -19.69 -9.00
C ARG A 149 -10.86 -19.26 -8.74
N SER A 150 -9.94 -20.22 -8.76
CA SER A 150 -8.51 -19.94 -8.67
C SER A 150 -8.06 -19.16 -9.92
N PRO A 151 -7.17 -18.15 -9.80
CA PRO A 151 -6.64 -17.44 -10.95
C PRO A 151 -5.95 -18.36 -11.96
N ASP A 152 -5.23 -19.38 -11.48
CA ASP A 152 -4.53 -20.33 -12.34
C ASP A 152 -5.51 -21.25 -13.08
N ASP A 153 -6.58 -21.71 -12.42
CA ASP A 153 -7.64 -22.48 -13.08
C ASP A 153 -8.33 -21.67 -14.17
N THR A 154 -8.64 -20.41 -13.87
CA THR A 154 -9.27 -19.48 -14.83
C THR A 154 -8.37 -19.26 -16.04
N TYR A 155 -7.07 -19.05 -15.82
CA TYR A 155 -6.08 -18.92 -16.89
C TYR A 155 -6.01 -20.20 -17.74
N ASN A 156 -5.88 -21.36 -17.11
CA ASN A 156 -5.78 -22.65 -17.80
C ASN A 156 -7.03 -22.96 -18.62
N GLU A 157 -8.22 -22.66 -18.09
CA GLU A 157 -9.49 -22.84 -18.79
C GLU A 157 -9.56 -21.97 -20.05
N VAL A 158 -9.19 -20.68 -19.93
CA VAL A 158 -9.16 -19.74 -21.06
C VAL A 158 -8.12 -20.16 -22.10
N GLU A 159 -6.92 -20.55 -21.66
CA GLU A 159 -5.86 -21.04 -22.55
C GLU A 159 -6.32 -22.28 -23.33
N GLN A 160 -6.93 -23.25 -22.65
CA GLN A 160 -7.42 -24.46 -23.30
C GLN A 160 -8.56 -24.17 -24.29
N LYS A 161 -9.51 -23.28 -23.93
CA LYS A 161 -10.58 -22.86 -24.84
C LYS A 161 -10.01 -22.21 -26.10
N LEU A 162 -9.11 -21.23 -25.96
CA LEU A 162 -8.47 -20.57 -27.08
C LEU A 162 -7.63 -21.53 -27.93
N LEU A 163 -6.91 -22.47 -27.30
CA LEU A 163 -6.16 -23.49 -28.02
C LEU A 163 -7.06 -24.38 -28.89
N ARG A 164 -8.21 -24.81 -28.35
CA ARG A 164 -9.19 -25.62 -29.08
C ARG A 164 -9.85 -24.84 -30.21
N ASP A 165 -10.28 -23.61 -29.94
CA ASP A 165 -11.12 -22.84 -30.86
C ASP A 165 -10.31 -22.14 -31.96
N GLU A 166 -9.14 -21.57 -31.63
CA GLU A 166 -8.36 -20.73 -32.55
C GLU A 166 -7.05 -21.38 -33.05
N PHE A 167 -6.46 -22.32 -32.29
CA PHE A 167 -5.12 -22.87 -32.58
C PHE A 167 -5.08 -24.36 -32.90
N SER A 168 -6.21 -25.01 -33.22
CA SER A 168 -6.25 -26.44 -33.56
C SER A 168 -5.59 -27.36 -32.52
N GLY A 169 -5.64 -26.96 -31.24
CA GLY A 169 -5.08 -27.67 -30.09
C GLY A 169 -3.61 -27.39 -29.76
N SER A 170 -2.82 -26.69 -30.60
CA SER A 170 -1.42 -26.39 -30.29
C SER A 170 -0.83 -25.22 -31.07
N THR A 171 0.08 -24.47 -30.45
CA THR A 171 0.79 -23.35 -31.09
C THR A 171 1.99 -23.82 -31.92
N LYS A 172 2.03 -23.43 -33.20
CA LYS A 172 3.12 -23.71 -34.15
C LYS A 172 4.05 -22.49 -34.21
N GLY A 173 5.11 -22.52 -33.42
CA GLY A 173 6.18 -21.50 -33.43
C GLY A 173 5.97 -20.31 -32.49
N THR A 174 6.97 -19.43 -32.42
CA THR A 174 7.03 -18.31 -31.47
C THR A 174 5.95 -17.26 -31.69
N LYS A 175 5.64 -16.93 -32.95
CA LYS A 175 4.60 -15.94 -33.29
C LYS A 175 3.21 -16.34 -32.81
N GLN A 176 2.83 -17.61 -32.97
CA GLN A 176 1.53 -18.11 -32.50
C GLN A 176 1.46 -18.19 -30.98
N LYS A 177 2.58 -18.48 -30.29
CA LYS A 177 2.65 -18.41 -28.83
C LYS A 177 2.39 -16.99 -28.31
N GLU A 178 2.96 -15.98 -28.96
CA GLU A 178 2.74 -14.60 -28.55
C GLU A 178 1.31 -14.13 -28.86
N GLN A 179 0.74 -14.55 -29.99
CA GLN A 179 -0.67 -14.30 -30.31
C GLN A 179 -1.62 -14.94 -29.28
N LEU A 180 -1.36 -16.19 -28.89
CA LEU A 180 -2.14 -16.86 -27.84
C LEU A 180 -2.07 -16.09 -26.52
N LYS A 181 -0.88 -15.67 -26.08
CA LYS A 181 -0.71 -14.87 -24.86
C LYS A 181 -1.50 -13.57 -24.92
N SER A 182 -1.46 -12.85 -26.04
CA SER A 182 -2.25 -11.61 -26.22
C SER A 182 -3.75 -11.88 -26.10
N ARG A 183 -4.25 -12.93 -26.77
CA ARG A 183 -5.67 -13.30 -26.71
C ARG A 183 -6.12 -13.77 -25.34
N ILE A 184 -5.27 -14.49 -24.60
CA ILE A 184 -5.55 -14.85 -23.22
C ILE A 184 -5.70 -13.58 -22.36
N ARG A 185 -4.76 -12.63 -22.46
CA ARG A 185 -4.84 -11.35 -21.74
C ARG A 185 -6.13 -10.59 -22.05
N GLU A 186 -6.43 -10.38 -23.33
CA GLU A 186 -7.65 -9.68 -23.77
C GLU A 186 -8.92 -10.36 -23.24
N THR A 187 -8.97 -11.69 -23.26
CA THR A 187 -10.12 -12.46 -22.76
C THR A 187 -10.28 -12.33 -21.25
N LEU A 188 -9.19 -12.51 -20.50
CA LEU A 188 -9.21 -12.40 -19.03
C LEU A 188 -9.54 -10.97 -18.57
N GLU A 189 -9.06 -9.96 -19.28
CA GLU A 189 -9.40 -8.56 -19.04
C GLU A 189 -10.89 -8.30 -19.28
N SER A 190 -11.44 -8.77 -20.41
CA SER A 190 -12.89 -8.67 -20.69
C SER A 190 -13.71 -9.32 -19.58
N MET A 191 -13.33 -10.52 -19.13
CA MET A 191 -14.02 -11.23 -18.03
C MET A 191 -13.99 -10.42 -16.72
N ARG A 192 -12.88 -9.72 -16.43
CA ARG A 192 -12.77 -8.86 -15.25
C ARG A 192 -13.64 -7.60 -15.38
N SER A 193 -13.60 -6.93 -16.53
CA SER A 193 -14.40 -5.73 -16.81
C SER A 193 -15.90 -6.03 -16.80
N GLU A 194 -16.32 -7.19 -17.31
CA GLU A 194 -17.70 -7.65 -17.25
C GLU A 194 -18.20 -7.83 -15.81
N GLY A 195 -17.33 -8.33 -14.91
CA GLY A 195 -17.64 -8.45 -13.49
C GLY A 195 -17.82 -7.12 -12.75
N GLN A 196 -17.29 -6.02 -13.31
CA GLN A 196 -17.42 -4.67 -12.77
C GLN A 196 -18.65 -3.91 -13.31
N ASN A 197 -19.44 -4.49 -14.22
CA ASN A 197 -20.64 -3.88 -14.78
C ASN A 197 -21.84 -3.90 -13.79
N TRP A 198 -21.66 -3.38 -12.58
CA TRP A 198 -22.79 -3.08 -11.70
C TRP A 198 -23.39 -1.74 -12.13
N LYS A 199 -24.63 -1.77 -12.63
CA LYS A 199 -25.30 -0.54 -13.11
C LYS A 199 -26.15 0.06 -11.99
N LEU A 200 -26.01 1.36 -11.74
CA LEU A 200 -27.00 2.09 -10.96
C LEU A 200 -28.35 2.02 -11.68
N LYS A 201 -29.32 1.35 -11.07
CA LYS A 201 -30.72 1.46 -11.49
C LYS A 201 -31.25 2.77 -10.92
N CYS A 202 -31.17 3.84 -11.71
CA CYS A 202 -31.87 5.08 -11.40
C CYS A 202 -33.38 4.79 -11.51
N SER A 203 -34.01 4.49 -10.37
CA SER A 203 -35.42 4.16 -10.34
C SER A 203 -36.21 5.44 -10.57
N LYS A 204 -36.56 5.72 -11.83
CA LYS A 204 -37.65 6.65 -12.13
C LYS A 204 -38.88 6.07 -11.44
N ARG A 205 -39.35 6.71 -10.36
CA ARG A 205 -40.60 6.34 -9.69
C ARG A 205 -41.64 6.02 -10.75
N LYS A 206 -42.06 4.76 -10.86
CA LYS A 206 -43.35 4.45 -11.48
C LYS A 206 -44.37 5.08 -10.55
N PHE A 207 -44.95 6.18 -10.99
CA PHE A 207 -46.09 6.79 -10.34
C PHE A 207 -47.27 5.84 -10.60
N ASP A 208 -47.42 4.82 -9.76
CA ASP A 208 -48.66 4.05 -9.66
C ASP A 208 -49.67 4.90 -8.90
N GLY A 209 -50.30 5.80 -9.66
CA GLY A 209 -51.44 6.59 -9.25
C GLY A 209 -52.48 6.48 -10.34
N GLU A 210 -53.37 5.50 -10.19
CA GLU A 210 -54.59 5.33 -10.97
C GLU A 210 -55.54 6.50 -10.65
N LEU A 211 -55.26 7.69 -11.19
CA LEU A 211 -56.19 8.80 -11.24
C LEU A 211 -56.12 9.46 -12.62
N SER A 212 -57.23 9.28 -13.32
CA SER A 212 -57.63 9.89 -14.57
C SER A 212 -57.38 11.39 -14.67
N ASN A 213 -57.11 11.81 -15.92
CA ASN A 213 -57.23 13.15 -16.50
C ASN A 213 -56.09 14.16 -16.25
N GLY A 214 -55.25 14.29 -17.27
CA GLY A 214 -55.16 15.58 -17.95
C GLY A 214 -53.81 16.31 -17.89
N THR A 215 -53.12 16.27 -19.03
CA THR A 215 -52.31 17.37 -19.60
C THR A 215 -50.92 17.66 -19.00
N ASN A 216 -49.90 17.28 -19.78
CA ASN A 216 -48.59 17.92 -19.98
C ASN A 216 -47.92 18.60 -18.77
N GLY A 217 -47.05 17.85 -18.09
CA GLY A 217 -46.08 18.36 -17.11
C GLY A 217 -44.92 19.13 -17.75
N SER A 218 -45.20 20.30 -18.33
CA SER A 218 -44.20 21.35 -18.52
C SER A 218 -43.93 21.97 -17.15
N ALA A 219 -42.67 21.99 -16.72
CA ALA A 219 -42.21 22.62 -15.48
C ALA A 219 -42.65 24.10 -15.39
N LYS A 220 -43.80 24.35 -14.74
CA LYS A 220 -44.22 25.70 -14.38
C LYS A 220 -43.40 26.14 -13.16
N ARG A 221 -42.50 27.10 -13.41
CA ARG A 221 -41.91 28.00 -12.42
C ARG A 221 -42.92 28.31 -11.31
N ARG A 222 -42.64 27.89 -10.07
CA ARG A 222 -43.35 28.39 -8.89
C ARG A 222 -43.03 29.89 -8.75
N ARG A 223 -44.09 30.70 -8.74
CA ARG A 223 -44.02 32.12 -8.40
C ARG A 223 -43.73 32.24 -6.90
N PHE A 224 -42.72 33.02 -6.54
CA PHE A 224 -42.52 33.47 -5.16
C PHE A 224 -43.52 34.58 -4.84
N SER A 225 -44.29 34.41 -3.77
CA SER A 225 -45.05 35.49 -3.14
C SER A 225 -44.46 35.77 -1.76
N ASN A 226 -43.86 36.95 -1.63
CA ASN A 226 -43.54 37.72 -0.42
C ASN A 226 -43.22 36.98 0.90
N GLY A 227 -41.92 37.01 1.24
CA GLY A 227 -41.42 37.72 2.41
C GLY A 227 -41.65 37.11 3.80
N SER A 228 -40.69 36.30 4.28
CA SER A 228 -40.07 36.44 5.61
C SER A 228 -38.92 35.42 5.78
N PHE A 229 -37.74 35.89 6.19
CA PHE A 229 -36.55 35.14 6.64
C PHE A 229 -36.10 33.93 5.78
N ALA A 230 -35.23 34.21 4.80
CA ALA A 230 -34.34 33.19 4.27
C ALA A 230 -33.24 32.89 5.32
N VAL A 231 -33.49 31.90 6.17
CA VAL A 231 -32.42 31.19 6.88
C VAL A 231 -31.65 30.40 5.82
N ASN A 232 -30.34 30.57 5.83
CA ASN A 232 -29.38 29.92 4.93
C ASN A 232 -29.32 28.41 5.25
N GLY A 233 -30.38 27.68 4.89
CA GLY A 233 -30.49 26.23 5.02
C GLY A 233 -29.93 25.61 3.76
N ASN A 234 -28.71 25.08 3.85
CA ASN A 234 -28.08 24.26 2.85
C ASN A 234 -28.83 22.91 2.76
N HIS A 235 -30.03 22.91 2.17
CA HIS A 235 -30.74 21.68 1.84
C HIS A 235 -29.98 21.01 0.70
N ALA A 236 -29.03 20.15 1.06
CA ALA A 236 -28.61 19.06 0.19
C ALA A 236 -29.90 18.37 -0.27
N HIS A 237 -30.26 18.56 -1.53
CA HIS A 237 -31.37 17.85 -2.14
C HIS A 237 -31.18 16.36 -1.85
N ASP A 238 -32.15 15.75 -1.18
CA ASP A 238 -32.16 14.32 -0.92
C ASP A 238 -31.86 13.59 -2.24
N ASP A 239 -30.76 12.83 -2.24
CA ASP A 239 -30.35 11.84 -3.24
C ASP A 239 -31.37 10.68 -3.30
N GLU A 240 -32.67 10.99 -3.41
CA GLU A 240 -33.79 10.03 -3.48
C GLU A 240 -33.76 9.13 -4.74
N SER A 241 -32.72 9.26 -5.58
CA SER A 241 -32.61 8.65 -6.91
C SER A 241 -31.54 7.57 -7.05
N LEU A 242 -30.63 7.40 -6.08
CA LEU A 242 -29.57 6.39 -6.12
C LEU A 242 -29.97 5.19 -5.27
N ARG A 243 -30.64 4.20 -5.87
CA ARG A 243 -30.96 2.92 -5.22
C ARG A 243 -30.16 1.80 -5.86
N LEU A 244 -29.44 1.05 -5.02
CA LEU A 244 -28.76 -0.17 -5.44
C LEU A 244 -29.75 -1.32 -5.59
N ASP A 245 -29.41 -2.26 -6.47
CA ASP A 245 -30.15 -3.51 -6.59
C ASP A 245 -29.97 -4.33 -5.31
N ARG A 246 -31.08 -4.70 -4.67
CA ARG A 246 -31.05 -5.39 -3.37
C ARG A 246 -30.55 -6.82 -3.49
N ASP A 247 -30.68 -7.42 -4.67
CA ASP A 247 -30.17 -8.76 -4.99
C ASP A 247 -28.70 -8.76 -5.42
N LEU A 248 -28.07 -7.59 -5.58
CA LEU A 248 -26.64 -7.50 -5.88
C LEU A 248 -25.83 -8.11 -4.73
N VAL A 249 -25.05 -9.14 -5.02
CA VAL A 249 -24.11 -9.73 -4.07
C VAL A 249 -22.79 -8.97 -4.15
N ILE A 250 -22.32 -8.47 -3.02
CA ILE A 250 -21.09 -7.69 -2.91
C ILE A 250 -20.08 -8.38 -2.01
N ARG A 251 -18.80 -8.11 -2.26
CA ARG A 251 -17.66 -8.57 -1.47
C ARG A 251 -16.58 -7.48 -1.37
N ILE A 252 -15.67 -7.67 -0.41
CA ILE A 252 -14.53 -6.78 -0.19
C ILE A 252 -13.46 -7.00 -1.28
N ASN A 253 -12.91 -5.92 -1.84
CA ASN A 253 -11.80 -5.99 -2.77
C ASN A 253 -10.46 -5.76 -2.06
N TYR A 254 -9.84 -6.86 -1.61
CA TYR A 254 -8.59 -6.80 -0.85
C TYR A 254 -7.42 -6.19 -1.64
N GLU A 255 -7.35 -6.42 -2.95
CA GLU A 255 -6.26 -5.90 -3.79
C GLU A 255 -6.28 -4.38 -3.84
N LYS A 256 -7.48 -3.79 -3.91
CA LYS A 256 -7.63 -2.34 -3.86
C LYS A 256 -7.22 -1.76 -2.52
N PHE A 257 -7.58 -2.43 -1.42
CA PHE A 257 -7.11 -2.02 -0.10
C PHE A 257 -5.58 -2.09 0.02
N THR A 258 -4.92 -3.07 -0.60
CA THR A 258 -3.45 -3.11 -0.66
C THR A 258 -2.89 -1.87 -1.38
N VAL A 259 -3.52 -1.39 -2.47
CA VAL A 259 -3.13 -0.12 -3.13
C VAL A 259 -3.25 1.05 -2.18
N THR A 260 -4.37 1.14 -1.44
CA THR A 260 -4.57 2.19 -0.45
C THR A 260 -3.51 2.15 0.66
N LEU A 261 -3.21 0.96 1.19
CA LEU A 261 -2.20 0.77 2.24
C LEU A 261 -0.78 1.12 1.77
N ARG A 262 -0.42 0.75 0.52
CA ARG A 262 0.84 1.19 -0.11
C ARG A 262 0.91 2.70 -0.17
N ASN A 263 -0.16 3.35 -0.63
CA ASN A 263 -0.22 4.81 -0.75
C ASN A 263 -0.05 5.48 0.62
N MET A 264 -0.67 4.96 1.68
CA MET A 264 -0.45 5.45 3.06
C MET A 264 1.02 5.35 3.48
N ARG A 265 1.67 4.21 3.21
CA ARG A 265 3.10 4.02 3.53
C ARG A 265 4.00 5.01 2.78
N LEU A 266 3.68 5.30 1.52
CA LEU A 266 4.41 6.30 0.73
C LEU A 266 4.20 7.72 1.24
N VAL A 267 3.00 8.05 1.75
CA VAL A 267 2.71 9.34 2.38
C VAL A 267 3.51 9.50 3.68
N GLU A 268 3.60 8.47 4.52
CA GLU A 268 4.45 8.48 5.72
C GLU A 268 5.93 8.70 5.38
N LEU A 269 6.41 8.08 4.30
CA LEU A 269 7.77 8.29 3.81
C LEU A 269 7.98 9.75 3.37
N ALA A 270 7.02 10.34 2.66
CA ALA A 270 7.08 11.75 2.27
C ALA A 270 7.00 12.69 3.47
N HIS A 271 6.17 12.36 4.47
CA HIS A 271 5.99 13.14 5.69
C HIS A 271 7.30 13.24 6.48
N THR A 272 7.95 12.10 6.72
CA THR A 272 9.21 12.04 7.49
C THR A 272 10.38 12.70 6.77
N ARG A 273 10.40 12.66 5.43
CA ARG A 273 11.54 13.13 4.63
C ARG A 273 11.46 14.59 4.22
N ILE A 274 10.26 15.06 3.87
CA ILE A 274 10.04 16.39 3.28
C ILE A 274 9.28 17.30 4.25
N GLY A 275 8.19 16.79 4.81
CA GLY A 275 7.36 17.53 5.76
C GLY A 275 5.85 17.36 5.52
N GLU A 276 5.09 17.78 6.53
CA GLU A 276 3.65 17.53 6.67
C GLU A 276 2.81 18.06 5.50
N THR A 277 2.91 19.36 5.17
CA THR A 277 2.06 19.95 4.13
C THR A 277 2.31 19.35 2.75
N THR A 278 3.56 19.10 2.40
CA THR A 278 3.92 18.46 1.13
C THR A 278 3.45 17.00 1.09
N SER A 279 3.46 16.30 2.23
CA SER A 279 2.94 14.93 2.30
C SER A 279 1.41 14.87 2.09
N HIS A 280 0.66 15.87 2.54
CA HIS A 280 -0.77 15.97 2.25
C HIS A 280 -1.05 16.26 0.77
N VAL A 281 -0.26 17.14 0.14
CA VAL A 281 -0.33 17.36 -1.32
C VAL A 281 -0.03 16.06 -2.08
N TYR A 282 0.96 15.29 -1.61
CA TYR A 282 1.29 13.99 -2.19
C TYR A 282 0.18 12.96 -1.97
N SER A 283 -0.47 12.96 -0.80
CA SER A 283 -1.60 12.09 -0.47
C SER A 283 -2.79 12.32 -1.41
N GLU A 284 -3.15 13.59 -1.67
CA GLU A 284 -4.23 13.92 -2.61
C GLU A 284 -3.88 13.52 -4.05
N LEU A 285 -2.62 13.70 -4.47
CA LEU A 285 -2.17 13.24 -5.78
C LEU A 285 -2.28 11.71 -5.90
N LEU A 286 -1.85 10.97 -4.87
CA LEU A 286 -1.98 9.51 -4.83
C LEU A 286 -3.44 9.06 -4.85
N ARG A 287 -4.35 9.78 -4.16
CA ARG A 287 -5.78 9.50 -4.19
C ARG A 287 -6.38 9.64 -5.60
N LEU A 288 -5.95 10.63 -6.37
CA LEU A 288 -6.39 10.80 -7.76
C LEU A 288 -5.79 9.72 -8.68
N LEU A 289 -4.54 9.32 -8.47
CA LEU A 289 -3.93 8.21 -9.21
C LEU A 289 -4.56 6.86 -8.85
N GLU A 290 -5.06 6.71 -7.62
CA GLU A 290 -5.66 5.47 -7.11
C GLU A 290 -6.83 5.02 -8.01
N GLU A 291 -7.59 5.92 -8.62
CA GLU A 291 -8.70 5.60 -9.54
C GLU A 291 -8.25 4.68 -10.70
N TYR A 292 -7.06 4.91 -11.24
CA TYR A 292 -6.51 4.20 -12.40
C TYR A 292 -5.72 2.94 -12.05
N ILE A 293 -5.52 2.67 -10.75
CA ILE A 293 -4.63 1.59 -10.28
C ILE A 293 -5.47 0.54 -9.54
N PRO A 294 -5.78 -0.61 -10.17
CA PRO A 294 -6.61 -1.64 -9.55
C PRO A 294 -5.86 -2.49 -8.52
N ARG A 295 -4.56 -2.73 -8.72
CA ARG A 295 -3.70 -3.57 -7.86
C ARG A 295 -2.26 -3.03 -7.81
N CYS A 296 -1.50 -3.37 -6.77
CA CYS A 296 -0.09 -2.94 -6.65
C CYS A 296 0.84 -3.64 -7.66
N ARG A 297 0.71 -4.97 -7.78
CA ARG A 297 1.54 -5.79 -8.67
C ARG A 297 0.71 -6.26 -9.86
N PRO A 298 0.97 -5.77 -11.08
CA PRO A 298 0.32 -6.29 -12.26
C PRO A 298 0.77 -7.75 -12.49
N ASP A 299 -0.16 -8.64 -12.82
CA ASP A 299 0.17 -9.98 -13.29
C ASP A 299 0.41 -9.90 -14.80
N PRO A 300 1.63 -10.16 -15.31
CA PRO A 300 1.94 -10.08 -16.74
C PRO A 300 1.14 -11.10 -17.60
N ARG A 301 0.50 -12.09 -16.97
CA ARG A 301 -0.38 -13.06 -17.63
C ARG A 301 -1.79 -12.51 -17.85
N ILE A 302 -2.21 -11.51 -17.09
CA ILE A 302 -3.61 -11.08 -16.98
C ILE A 302 -3.78 -9.60 -17.32
N ASP A 303 -2.88 -8.75 -16.82
CA ASP A 303 -3.02 -7.30 -16.96
C ASP A 303 -2.39 -6.85 -18.27
N ASN A 304 -3.19 -6.17 -19.11
CA ASN A 304 -2.63 -5.38 -20.20
C ASN A 304 -1.92 -4.19 -19.60
N ILE A 305 -0.60 -4.33 -19.43
CA ILE A 305 0.27 -3.19 -19.20
C ILE A 305 0.30 -2.44 -20.54
N GLU A 306 -0.70 -1.58 -20.77
CA GLU A 306 -0.57 -0.61 -21.86
C GLU A 306 0.77 0.09 -21.67
N GLU A 307 1.66 -0.04 -22.64
CA GLU A 307 2.96 0.63 -22.69
C GLU A 307 2.77 2.14 -22.93
N LEU A 308 1.83 2.78 -22.22
CA LEU A 308 1.92 4.21 -22.00
C LEU A 308 3.26 4.41 -21.32
N PRO A 309 4.20 5.14 -21.94
CA PRO A 309 5.54 5.26 -21.40
C PRO A 309 5.50 5.74 -19.95
N ASP A 310 4.49 6.51 -19.57
CA ASP A 310 4.43 7.18 -18.28
C ASP A 310 3.35 6.67 -17.32
N GLY A 311 2.56 5.66 -17.70
CA GLY A 311 1.43 5.20 -16.89
C GLY A 311 0.38 6.31 -16.67
N PRO A 312 -0.48 6.20 -15.62
CA PRO A 312 -1.45 7.23 -15.30
C PRO A 312 -0.76 8.52 -14.83
N THR A 313 -1.27 9.67 -15.28
CA THR A 313 -0.71 10.99 -14.96
C THR A 313 -1.80 11.93 -14.46
N ILE A 314 -1.47 12.78 -13.49
CA ILE A 314 -2.35 13.82 -12.95
C ILE A 314 -1.78 15.20 -13.25
N THR A 315 -2.64 16.11 -13.69
CA THR A 315 -2.27 17.51 -13.89
C THR A 315 -2.32 18.32 -12.60
N THR A 316 -1.57 19.41 -12.53
CA THR A 316 -1.60 20.29 -11.36
C THR A 316 -2.98 20.96 -11.17
N VAL A 317 -3.71 21.16 -12.26
CA VAL A 317 -5.08 21.74 -12.23
C VAL A 317 -6.10 20.73 -11.71
N GLU A 318 -6.03 19.47 -12.14
CA GLU A 318 -6.88 18.39 -11.59
C GLU A 318 -6.63 18.21 -10.10
N LEU A 319 -5.35 18.24 -9.68
CA LEU A 319 -4.99 18.22 -8.27
C LEU A 319 -5.63 19.38 -7.53
N ALA A 320 -5.48 20.62 -8.02
CA ALA A 320 -6.07 21.80 -7.39
C ALA A 320 -7.59 21.73 -7.26
N ALA A 321 -8.28 21.10 -8.22
CA ALA A 321 -9.73 20.89 -8.15
C ALA A 321 -10.14 19.80 -7.14
N GLY A 322 -9.28 18.78 -6.94
CA GLY A 322 -9.52 17.68 -6.00
C GLY A 322 -9.05 17.94 -4.56
N MET A 323 -8.24 18.99 -4.32
CA MET A 323 -7.70 19.32 -2.99
C MET A 323 -8.81 19.67 -2.00
N SER A 324 -8.70 19.16 -0.78
CA SER A 324 -9.59 19.58 0.31
C SER A 324 -9.32 21.02 0.75
N SER A 325 -10.38 21.77 1.07
CA SER A 325 -10.28 23.15 1.57
C SER A 325 -9.62 23.26 2.94
N SER A 326 -9.39 22.12 3.61
CA SER A 326 -8.75 22.05 4.93
C SER A 326 -7.22 22.22 4.88
N ILE A 327 -6.60 21.99 3.72
CA ILE A 327 -5.14 21.98 3.60
C ILE A 327 -4.64 23.36 3.17
N ASN A 328 -3.84 24.01 4.02
CA ASN A 328 -3.19 25.28 3.69
C ASN A 328 -1.87 25.06 2.93
N VAL A 329 -1.93 25.14 1.61
CA VAL A 329 -0.79 24.96 0.69
C VAL A 329 0.26 26.08 0.80
N ALA A 330 -0.05 27.21 1.46
CA ALA A 330 0.93 28.28 1.66
C ALA A 330 1.98 27.93 2.74
N VAL A 331 1.77 26.85 3.51
CA VAL A 331 2.61 26.46 4.64
C VAL A 331 3.63 25.39 4.22
N GLY A 332 4.83 25.44 4.77
CA GLY A 332 5.86 24.40 4.61
C GLY A 332 6.80 24.58 3.40
N ILE A 333 6.55 25.56 2.51
CA ILE A 333 7.54 25.99 1.50
C ILE A 333 8.33 27.18 2.03
N GLY A 334 9.65 27.04 2.12
CA GLY A 334 10.55 28.15 2.39
C GLY A 334 10.58 29.15 1.23
N LYS A 335 10.46 30.44 1.52
CA LYS A 335 10.61 31.51 0.51
C LYS A 335 12.09 31.64 0.13
N ALA A 336 12.49 31.06 -0.99
CA ALA A 336 13.79 31.32 -1.60
C ALA A 336 13.61 32.23 -2.84
N PRO A 337 14.53 33.17 -3.09
CA PRO A 337 14.47 34.02 -4.29
C PRO A 337 14.55 33.14 -5.55
N SER A 338 13.72 33.46 -6.55
CA SER A 338 13.58 32.72 -7.82
C SER A 338 14.91 32.42 -8.49
N ASP A 339 15.85 33.35 -8.40
CA ASP A 339 17.15 33.31 -9.07
C ASP A 339 18.08 32.23 -8.50
N LYS A 340 17.77 31.69 -7.32
CA LYS A 340 18.52 30.60 -6.68
C LYS A 340 17.93 29.22 -6.94
N ILE A 341 16.73 29.11 -7.54
CA ILE A 341 16.07 27.83 -7.79
C ILE A 341 16.13 27.48 -9.28
N ASN A 342 17.06 26.61 -9.65
CA ASN A 342 17.16 26.10 -11.02
C ASN A 342 16.22 24.91 -11.28
N ILE A 343 14.91 25.20 -11.39
CA ILE A 343 13.85 24.20 -11.66
C ILE A 343 14.12 23.43 -12.96
N SER A 344 14.65 24.09 -13.98
CA SER A 344 14.95 23.48 -15.29
C SER A 344 16.01 22.37 -15.20
N ARG A 345 17.02 22.52 -14.33
CA ARG A 345 18.05 21.51 -14.11
C ARG A 345 17.51 20.29 -13.36
N ILE A 346 16.66 20.53 -12.36
CA ILE A 346 15.98 19.48 -11.59
C ILE A 346 15.16 18.60 -12.55
N LEU A 347 14.32 19.22 -13.38
CA LEU A 347 13.46 18.51 -14.31
C LEU A 347 14.22 17.84 -15.48
N LYS A 348 15.28 18.47 -16.02
CA LYS A 348 16.13 17.85 -17.06
C LYS A 348 16.93 16.62 -16.56
N SER A 349 17.24 16.57 -15.27
CA SER A 349 17.91 15.41 -14.65
C SER A 349 16.99 14.17 -14.52
N GLN A 350 15.68 14.37 -14.70
CA GLN A 350 14.68 13.30 -14.66
C GLN A 350 14.50 12.63 -16.02
N SER A 351 14.46 13.39 -17.12
CA SER A 351 14.22 12.84 -18.46
C SER A 351 15.40 12.07 -19.07
N SER A 352 16.64 12.38 -18.68
CA SER A 352 17.86 11.80 -19.26
C SER A 352 18.20 10.39 -18.76
N LYS A 353 17.75 10.00 -17.56
CA LYS A 353 18.14 8.70 -16.96
C LYS A 353 17.39 7.49 -17.51
N ARG A 354 16.25 7.70 -18.17
CA ARG A 354 15.43 6.59 -18.70
C ARG A 354 16.07 5.91 -19.91
N ARG A 355 16.90 6.63 -20.68
CA ARG A 355 17.57 6.06 -21.86
C ARG A 355 18.61 4.99 -21.54
N HIS A 356 19.00 4.82 -20.27
CA HIS A 356 20.08 3.90 -19.90
C HIS A 356 19.64 2.71 -19.05
N SER A 357 18.43 2.72 -18.47
CA SER A 357 17.96 1.67 -17.56
C SER A 357 17.15 0.55 -18.24
N ASP A 358 16.87 0.67 -19.54
CA ASP A 358 16.01 -0.27 -20.30
C ASP A 358 16.79 -1.17 -21.28
N ALA A 359 18.13 -1.09 -21.26
CA ALA A 359 18.98 -2.06 -21.94
C ALA A 359 19.29 -3.19 -20.96
N GLY A 360 18.48 -4.25 -21.01
CA GLY A 360 18.71 -5.50 -20.29
C GLY A 360 20.12 -6.03 -20.55
N SER A 361 20.77 -6.47 -19.48
CA SER A 361 22.06 -7.16 -19.52
C SER A 361 21.87 -8.58 -20.09
N GLU A 362 21.86 -8.69 -21.41
CA GLU A 362 22.18 -9.94 -22.10
C GLU A 362 23.58 -9.78 -22.71
N ALA A 363 24.57 -10.33 -22.02
CA ALA A 363 25.91 -10.51 -22.58
C ALA A 363 25.85 -11.75 -23.48
N GLU A 364 25.52 -11.58 -24.75
CA GLU A 364 25.84 -12.57 -25.77
C GLU A 364 27.36 -12.55 -25.99
N VAL A 365 27.99 -13.67 -25.64
CA VAL A 365 29.38 -13.95 -25.95
C VAL A 365 29.43 -14.53 -27.36
N GLU A 366 29.73 -13.69 -28.34
CA GLU A 366 30.32 -14.15 -29.59
C GLU A 366 31.67 -13.45 -29.78
N GLY A 367 32.71 -14.27 -29.83
CA GLY A 367 34.06 -13.82 -30.07
C GLY A 367 34.30 -13.66 -31.56
N GLU A 368 35.01 -12.60 -31.92
CA GLU A 368 35.97 -12.63 -33.02
C GLU A 368 37.03 -11.57 -32.75
N ALA A 369 38.28 -12.00 -32.84
CA ALA A 369 39.45 -11.15 -32.69
C ALA A 369 39.66 -10.32 -33.96
N SER A 370 39.79 -9.00 -33.85
CA SER A 370 40.40 -8.17 -34.88
C SER A 370 41.05 -6.93 -34.29
N ALA A 371 42.15 -6.55 -34.92
CA ALA A 371 43.20 -5.65 -34.48
C ALA A 371 42.89 -4.16 -34.61
N ASP A 372 43.67 -3.38 -33.84
CA ASP A 372 44.13 -2.00 -34.02
C ASP A 372 43.13 -0.94 -34.49
N GLU A 373 42.86 0.06 -33.64
CA GLU A 373 43.16 1.47 -33.94
C GLU A 373 43.34 2.29 -32.64
N GLU A 374 44.43 3.05 -32.59
CA GLU A 374 44.73 4.08 -31.59
C GLU A 374 43.83 5.30 -31.80
N GLY A 375 43.28 5.86 -30.72
CA GLY A 375 42.54 7.13 -30.78
C GLY A 375 42.09 7.60 -29.40
N SER A 376 42.79 8.61 -28.90
CA SER A 376 42.58 9.34 -27.65
C SER A 376 41.14 9.85 -27.44
N ASP A 377 40.62 9.73 -26.22
CA ASP A 377 40.25 10.89 -25.40
C ASP A 377 39.80 10.50 -23.98
N GLU A 378 40.52 11.06 -23.01
CA GLU A 378 40.42 10.87 -21.58
C GLU A 378 39.29 11.74 -21.00
N TYR A 379 38.15 11.14 -20.64
CA TYR A 379 37.10 11.85 -19.89
C TYR A 379 37.32 11.74 -18.38
N ALA A 380 37.99 12.75 -17.83
CA ALA A 380 38.11 13.00 -16.40
C ALA A 380 36.74 13.36 -15.77
N LEU A 381 36.33 12.59 -14.77
CA LEU A 381 35.23 12.94 -13.86
C LEU A 381 35.71 14.00 -12.84
N PRO A 382 35.03 15.15 -12.67
CA PRO A 382 35.45 16.12 -11.66
C PRO A 382 35.02 15.67 -10.26
N LEU A 383 36.00 15.23 -9.46
CA LEU A 383 35.91 15.15 -8.00
C LEU A 383 35.74 16.56 -7.41
N ASN A 384 34.68 16.74 -6.64
CA ASN A 384 34.47 17.92 -5.82
C ASN A 384 35.32 17.81 -4.54
N GLY A 385 36.43 18.56 -4.48
CA GLY A 385 37.33 18.57 -3.32
C GLY A 385 38.09 19.88 -3.22
N ASN A 386 37.46 20.92 -2.68
CA ASN A 386 38.16 22.17 -2.36
C ASN A 386 38.35 22.29 -0.85
N ARG A 387 39.40 21.61 -0.35
CA ARG A 387 40.10 21.99 0.89
C ARG A 387 41.55 22.29 0.49
N ARG A 388 41.87 23.56 0.31
CA ARG A 388 43.26 24.03 0.27
C ARG A 388 43.59 24.69 1.60
N SER A 389 44.32 23.95 2.44
CA SER A 389 45.24 24.50 3.43
C SER A 389 46.56 24.79 2.73
N ASN A 390 46.93 26.05 2.58
CA ASN A 390 48.30 26.41 2.18
C ASN A 390 49.10 26.74 3.43
N PHE A 391 50.05 25.84 3.70
CA PHE A 391 51.20 25.98 4.56
C PHE A 391 52.29 26.71 3.77
N VAL A 392 52.85 27.78 4.34
CA VAL A 392 54.12 28.38 3.90
C VAL A 392 55.00 28.51 5.15
N VAL A 393 56.21 27.99 5.05
CA VAL A 393 57.28 27.98 6.05
C VAL A 393 58.10 29.27 5.92
N GLY A 394 58.56 29.85 7.03
CA GLY A 394 59.59 30.89 7.02
C GLY A 394 59.78 31.61 8.36
N ASP A 395 60.59 30.99 9.23
CA ASP A 395 61.66 31.55 10.08
C ASP A 395 61.49 32.65 11.15
N GLU A 396 62.02 32.28 12.33
CA GLU A 396 62.89 33.00 13.27
C GLU A 396 62.45 34.18 14.17
N SER A 397 62.56 33.90 15.48
CA SER A 397 63.23 34.68 16.55
C SER A 397 62.46 35.66 17.47
N ASP A 398 62.55 35.33 18.77
CA ASP A 398 62.77 36.14 19.98
C ASP A 398 61.92 37.37 20.37
N SER A 399 61.19 37.16 21.49
CA SER A 399 61.36 37.79 22.81
C SER A 399 61.32 39.32 23.05
N HIS A 400 60.57 39.64 24.12
CA HIS A 400 60.54 40.85 24.98
C HIS A 400 59.77 42.11 24.52
N GLY A 401 58.65 42.37 25.21
CA GLY A 401 58.65 43.30 26.35
C GLY A 401 58.50 44.81 26.10
N GLU A 402 57.35 45.33 26.54
CA GLU A 402 57.06 46.68 27.08
C GLU A 402 56.74 47.87 26.13
N GLU A 403 55.42 48.11 26.04
CA GLU A 403 54.65 49.35 26.31
C GLU A 403 55.12 50.74 25.82
N ALA A 404 54.25 51.43 25.06
CA ALA A 404 53.68 52.73 25.48
C ALA A 404 52.51 53.23 24.59
N PHE A 405 51.33 53.36 25.21
CA PHE A 405 50.34 54.45 25.11
C PHE A 405 49.96 55.08 23.74
N ALA A 406 48.70 54.91 23.32
CA ALA A 406 47.60 55.86 23.61
C ALA A 406 46.28 55.43 22.91
N PRO A 407 45.10 55.69 23.49
CA PRO A 407 43.83 55.11 23.03
C PRO A 407 42.97 56.09 22.21
N ASP A 408 42.02 55.46 21.52
CA ASP A 408 40.71 55.95 21.08
C ASP A 408 40.56 56.38 19.61
N GLY A 409 39.79 55.57 18.89
CA GLY A 409 39.59 55.64 17.44
C GLY A 409 38.94 54.36 16.90
N THR A 410 37.79 53.98 17.46
CA THR A 410 37.07 52.75 17.08
C THR A 410 36.50 52.86 15.66
N ILE A 411 37.16 52.21 14.69
CA ILE A 411 36.65 51.99 13.33
C ILE A 411 35.78 50.72 13.32
N HIS A 412 34.55 50.86 12.86
CA HIS A 412 33.52 49.81 12.87
C HIS A 412 33.87 48.58 12.02
N ALA A 413 33.85 47.41 12.66
CA ALA A 413 33.89 46.09 12.01
C ALA A 413 32.64 45.81 11.17
N PRO A 414 32.73 45.02 10.08
CA PRO A 414 31.58 44.65 9.26
C PRO A 414 30.59 43.80 10.06
N LYS A 415 29.35 44.27 10.13
CA LYS A 415 28.26 43.63 10.88
C LYS A 415 27.98 42.23 10.32
N ARG A 416 28.24 41.20 11.14
CA ARG A 416 27.61 39.88 11.00
C ARG A 416 26.09 40.06 10.88
N ALA A 417 25.48 39.45 9.88
CA ALA A 417 24.04 39.40 9.73
C ALA A 417 23.43 38.73 10.98
N LYS A 418 22.74 39.52 11.81
CA LYS A 418 21.89 39.01 12.89
C LYS A 418 20.78 38.19 12.25
N VAL A 419 20.77 36.88 12.50
CA VAL A 419 19.60 36.04 12.27
C VAL A 419 18.56 36.48 13.30
N THR A 420 17.66 37.38 12.92
CA THR A 420 16.48 37.71 13.73
C THR A 420 15.48 36.58 13.57
N PHE A 421 15.37 35.73 14.59
CA PHE A 421 14.21 34.89 14.75
C PHE A 421 13.02 35.80 15.00
N GLN A 422 12.19 36.01 13.98
CA GLN A 422 10.89 36.65 14.14
C GLN A 422 10.02 35.66 14.93
N GLU A 423 9.84 35.94 16.22
CA GLU A 423 9.15 35.06 17.19
C GLU A 423 7.63 34.95 16.97
N LYS A 424 7.10 35.57 15.91
CA LYS A 424 5.73 35.35 15.40
C LYS A 424 5.75 35.35 13.88
N LEU A 425 5.50 34.18 13.29
CA LEU A 425 5.15 34.05 11.89
C LEU A 425 3.96 34.97 11.59
N PRO A 426 4.04 35.85 10.57
CA PRO A 426 2.83 36.49 10.07
C PRO A 426 1.87 35.39 9.62
N LYS A 427 0.61 35.47 10.05
CA LYS A 427 -0.48 34.60 9.58
C LYS A 427 -0.36 34.51 8.05
N PRO A 428 -0.24 33.31 7.44
CA PRO A 428 -0.26 33.19 6.00
C PRO A 428 -1.55 33.86 5.50
N ALA A 429 -1.42 34.86 4.63
CA ALA A 429 -2.57 35.36 3.91
C ALA A 429 -3.19 34.17 3.17
N GLU A 430 -4.48 33.94 3.38
CA GLU A 430 -5.22 32.92 2.64
C GLU A 430 -5.05 33.25 1.14
N PRO A 431 -4.82 32.24 0.29
CA PRO A 431 -4.67 32.49 -1.14
C PRO A 431 -6.00 32.98 -1.70
N GLU A 432 -6.11 34.30 -1.92
CA GLU A 432 -7.34 34.94 -2.41
C GLU A 432 -7.64 34.59 -3.88
N ASN A 433 -6.67 34.05 -4.64
CA ASN A 433 -6.83 33.68 -6.05
C ASN A 433 -6.52 32.19 -6.34
N PRO A 434 -7.36 31.48 -7.13
CA PRO A 434 -7.11 30.09 -7.56
C PRO A 434 -5.78 29.88 -8.30
N GLN A 435 -5.31 30.90 -9.02
CA GLN A 435 -4.03 30.84 -9.76
C GLN A 435 -2.82 30.80 -8.81
N ASP A 436 -2.92 31.42 -7.64
CA ASP A 436 -1.85 31.39 -6.63
C ASP A 436 -1.75 30.02 -5.96
N VAL A 437 -2.89 29.34 -5.75
CA VAL A 437 -2.94 27.95 -5.23
C VAL A 437 -2.26 26.99 -6.20
N VAL A 438 -2.55 27.09 -7.51
CA VAL A 438 -1.91 26.24 -8.53
C VAL A 438 -0.39 26.45 -8.56
N ALA A 439 0.08 27.69 -8.40
CA ALA A 439 1.51 27.99 -8.35
C ALA A 439 2.20 27.43 -7.09
N LEU A 440 1.53 27.50 -5.94
CA LEU A 440 2.02 26.92 -4.68
C LEU A 440 2.04 25.39 -4.75
N LEU A 441 0.97 24.76 -5.24
CA LEU A 441 0.91 23.31 -5.46
C LEU A 441 2.05 22.85 -6.37
N LYS A 442 2.26 23.53 -7.50
CA LYS A 442 3.37 23.25 -8.41
C LYS A 442 4.72 23.28 -7.69
N SER A 443 4.91 24.19 -6.75
CA SER A 443 6.15 24.29 -5.97
C SER A 443 6.35 23.08 -5.05
N HIS A 444 5.30 22.59 -4.37
CA HIS A 444 5.34 21.32 -3.61
C HIS A 444 5.66 20.11 -4.50
N LEU A 445 5.03 20.02 -5.69
CA LEU A 445 5.25 18.93 -6.63
C LEU A 445 6.69 18.91 -7.17
N ILE A 446 7.27 20.09 -7.44
CA ILE A 446 8.69 20.21 -7.81
C ILE A 446 9.60 19.73 -6.69
N LEU A 447 9.26 19.99 -5.42
CA LEU A 447 10.05 19.54 -4.28
C LEU A 447 10.03 18.01 -4.15
N LEU A 448 8.85 17.39 -4.27
CA LEU A 448 8.69 15.92 -4.32
C LEU A 448 9.48 15.29 -5.47
N ALA A 449 9.52 15.96 -6.62
CA ALA A 449 10.28 15.53 -7.78
C ALA A 449 11.81 15.73 -7.63
N ALA A 450 12.23 16.75 -6.88
CA ALA A 450 13.63 17.08 -6.66
C ALA A 450 14.32 16.16 -5.65
N ASP A 451 13.56 15.52 -4.76
CA ASP A 451 14.10 14.63 -3.74
C ASP A 451 14.89 13.45 -4.33
N GLU A 452 15.84 12.90 -3.57
CA GLU A 452 16.69 11.78 -4.02
C GLU A 452 15.87 10.52 -4.35
N TYR A 453 14.79 10.27 -3.60
CA TYR A 453 13.88 9.14 -3.82
C TYR A 453 12.98 9.37 -5.04
N ARG A 454 12.85 10.63 -5.49
CA ARG A 454 11.99 11.04 -6.61
C ARG A 454 10.57 10.53 -6.47
N PHE A 455 9.86 11.02 -5.46
CA PHE A 455 8.45 10.69 -5.23
C PHE A 455 7.58 10.97 -6.47
N LEU A 456 7.93 12.00 -7.24
CA LEU A 456 7.23 12.36 -8.47
C LEU A 456 8.14 12.49 -9.67
N ARG A 457 7.58 12.14 -10.82
CA ARG A 457 8.19 12.36 -12.12
C ARG A 457 7.29 13.26 -12.95
N ARG A 458 7.88 14.25 -13.62
CA ARG A 458 7.15 15.13 -14.54
C ARG A 458 7.17 14.56 -15.95
N CYS A 459 5.99 14.28 -16.50
CA CYS A 459 5.80 13.67 -17.82
C CYS A 459 5.55 14.72 -18.92
N GLY A 460 4.89 15.83 -18.57
CA GLY A 460 4.51 16.85 -19.54
C GLY A 460 4.28 18.25 -18.97
N SER A 461 3.81 19.14 -19.84
CA SER A 461 3.55 20.55 -19.53
C SER A 461 2.08 20.94 -19.52
N ARG A 462 1.16 20.02 -19.86
CA ARG A 462 -0.28 20.28 -19.84
C ARG A 462 -0.75 20.53 -18.40
N GLY A 463 -1.79 21.35 -18.23
CA GLY A 463 -2.37 21.66 -16.91
C GLY A 463 -1.36 22.14 -15.86
N HIS A 464 -0.41 23.00 -16.25
CA HIS A 464 0.72 23.48 -15.42
C HIS A 464 1.78 22.45 -15.01
N GLY A 465 1.66 21.21 -15.51
CA GLY A 465 2.55 20.09 -15.29
C GLY A 465 1.76 18.80 -15.14
N GLU A 466 2.16 17.75 -15.87
CA GLU A 466 1.65 16.38 -15.72
C GLU A 466 2.64 15.58 -14.87
N TRP A 467 2.14 14.90 -13.86
CA TRP A 467 2.93 14.21 -12.84
C TRP A 467 2.50 12.76 -12.71
N THR A 468 3.47 11.88 -12.50
CA THR A 468 3.25 10.45 -12.18
C THR A 468 4.16 10.01 -11.05
N VAL A 469 3.94 8.79 -10.55
CA VAL A 469 4.68 8.15 -9.47
C VAL A 469 5.32 6.87 -9.99
N ASP A 470 6.64 6.75 -9.84
CA ASP A 470 7.36 5.52 -10.17
C ASP A 470 7.32 4.57 -8.95
N PHE A 471 6.22 3.82 -8.79
CA PHE A 471 5.96 3.00 -7.59
C PHE A 471 7.06 1.97 -7.31
N ASP A 472 7.50 1.21 -8.32
CA ASP A 472 8.52 0.16 -8.15
C ASP A 472 9.79 0.69 -7.52
N ARG A 473 10.19 1.90 -7.93
CA ARG A 473 11.39 2.55 -7.41
C ARG A 473 11.22 2.96 -5.94
N LEU A 474 10.07 3.54 -5.59
CA LEU A 474 9.79 3.94 -4.22
C LEU A 474 9.64 2.73 -3.29
N VAL A 475 9.00 1.67 -3.76
CA VAL A 475 8.86 0.41 -3.03
C VAL A 475 10.22 -0.25 -2.83
N HIS A 476 11.09 -0.26 -3.83
CA HIS A 476 12.47 -0.74 -3.67
C HIS A 476 13.24 0.06 -2.61
N TYR A 477 13.06 1.39 -2.55
CA TYR A 477 13.65 2.20 -1.48
C TYR A 477 13.08 1.86 -0.10
N LEU A 478 11.76 1.64 0.02
CA LEU A 478 11.14 1.20 1.26
C LEU A 478 11.70 -0.15 1.70
N GLN A 479 11.72 -1.14 0.81
CA GLN A 479 12.29 -2.47 1.07
C GLN A 479 13.74 -2.38 1.52
N GLN A 480 14.56 -1.58 0.83
CA GLN A 480 15.96 -1.40 1.20
C GLN A 480 16.11 -0.71 2.57
N SER A 481 15.27 0.28 2.87
CA SER A 481 15.28 0.97 4.17
C SER A 481 14.90 0.01 5.31
N GLU A 482 13.85 -0.79 5.13
CA GLU A 482 13.44 -1.78 6.13
C GLU A 482 14.49 -2.88 6.30
N LEU A 483 15.07 -3.35 5.20
CA LEU A 483 16.15 -4.34 5.23
C LEU A 483 17.38 -3.79 5.98
N ASP A 484 17.72 -2.53 5.78
CA ASP A 484 18.81 -1.88 6.50
C ASP A 484 18.52 -1.74 8.00
N SER A 485 17.29 -1.41 8.38
CA SER A 485 16.85 -1.41 9.78
C SER A 485 16.98 -2.80 10.42
N VAL A 486 16.47 -3.84 9.74
CA VAL A 486 16.54 -5.23 10.23
C VAL A 486 17.99 -5.71 10.39
N ILE A 487 18.87 -5.38 9.45
CA ILE A 487 20.29 -5.75 9.55
C ILE A 487 20.98 -4.97 10.66
N LEU A 488 20.69 -3.68 10.80
CA LEU A 488 21.27 -2.84 11.85
C LEU A 488 20.88 -3.32 13.25
N GLU A 489 19.62 -3.71 13.45
CA GLU A 489 19.14 -4.24 14.73
C GLU A 489 19.73 -5.62 15.05
N ASN A 490 19.84 -6.52 14.06
CA ASN A 490 20.29 -7.89 14.29
C ASN A 490 21.81 -8.06 14.30
N PHE A 491 22.54 -7.28 13.49
CA PHE A 491 23.98 -7.45 13.26
C PHE A 491 24.79 -6.21 13.52
N ASP A 492 24.21 -5.22 14.22
CA ASP A 492 24.84 -3.97 14.60
C ASP A 492 25.36 -3.12 13.42
N VAL A 493 26.07 -2.03 13.75
CA VAL A 493 26.61 -1.08 12.76
C VAL A 493 27.64 -1.74 11.82
N ALA A 494 28.38 -2.73 12.30
CA ALA A 494 29.37 -3.44 11.51
C ALA A 494 28.71 -4.32 10.45
N GLY A 495 27.72 -5.14 10.83
CA GLY A 495 26.99 -5.98 9.88
C GLY A 495 26.26 -5.14 8.82
N HIS A 496 25.58 -4.06 9.25
CA HIS A 496 24.93 -3.13 8.34
C HIS A 496 25.90 -2.46 7.36
N ARG A 497 27.09 -2.06 7.82
CA ARG A 497 28.14 -1.51 6.95
C ARG A 497 28.58 -2.51 5.88
N LEU A 498 28.86 -3.75 6.28
CA LEU A 498 29.29 -4.81 5.37
C LEU A 498 28.21 -5.12 4.33
N ALA A 499 26.95 -5.24 4.75
CA ALA A 499 25.82 -5.43 3.84
C ALA A 499 25.69 -4.29 2.81
N ARG A 500 25.73 -3.03 3.27
CA ARG A 500 25.69 -1.85 2.38
C ARG A 500 26.82 -1.82 1.37
N MET A 501 28.03 -2.20 1.80
CA MET A 501 29.19 -2.26 0.91
C MET A 501 29.03 -3.34 -0.15
N MET A 502 28.66 -4.56 0.25
CA MET A 502 28.44 -5.67 -0.69
C MET A 502 27.30 -5.38 -1.69
N ARG A 503 26.23 -4.69 -1.27
CA ARG A 503 25.17 -4.26 -2.21
C ARG A 503 25.64 -3.20 -3.19
N LYS A 504 26.49 -2.27 -2.76
CA LYS A 504 26.96 -1.17 -3.63
C LYS A 504 28.09 -1.58 -4.57
N MET A 505 29.02 -2.42 -4.10
CA MET A 505 30.23 -2.79 -4.84
C MET A 505 30.16 -4.20 -5.44
N GLY A 506 29.12 -4.97 -5.12
CA GLY A 506 28.95 -6.34 -5.57
C GLY A 506 29.76 -7.33 -4.74
N LYS A 507 30.19 -8.40 -5.39
CA LYS A 507 30.89 -9.53 -4.74
C LYS A 507 32.34 -9.14 -4.44
N MET A 508 32.77 -9.33 -3.19
CA MET A 508 34.07 -8.88 -2.72
C MET A 508 34.78 -9.97 -1.93
N ASP A 509 36.10 -10.04 -2.02
CA ASP A 509 36.90 -10.88 -1.13
C ASP A 509 37.06 -10.22 0.25
N GLU A 510 37.35 -11.05 1.25
CA GLU A 510 37.42 -10.62 2.65
C GLU A 510 38.49 -9.55 2.90
N LYS A 511 39.63 -9.61 2.19
CA LYS A 511 40.72 -8.65 2.35
C LYS A 511 40.31 -7.26 1.89
N HIS A 512 39.78 -7.13 0.67
CA HIS A 512 39.31 -5.83 0.18
C HIS A 512 38.11 -5.32 0.99
N LEU A 513 37.21 -6.21 1.41
CA LEU A 513 36.08 -5.83 2.27
C LEU A 513 36.57 -5.24 3.60
N SER A 514 37.59 -5.85 4.24
CA SER A 514 38.16 -5.33 5.50
C SER A 514 38.85 -3.98 5.34
N ALA A 515 39.59 -3.79 4.25
CA ALA A 515 40.27 -2.52 3.95
C ALA A 515 39.26 -1.39 3.70
N MET A 516 38.23 -1.64 2.88
CA MET A 516 37.21 -0.65 2.56
C MET A 516 36.26 -0.35 3.74
N ALA A 517 35.99 -1.35 4.59
CA ALA A 517 35.14 -1.18 5.76
C ALA A 517 35.84 -0.45 6.91
N LEU A 518 37.16 -0.24 6.80
CA LEU A 518 38.04 0.28 7.86
C LEU A 518 37.91 -0.55 9.14
N MET A 519 37.93 -1.87 8.99
CA MET A 519 37.78 -2.85 10.07
C MET A 519 38.95 -3.82 10.07
N LYS A 520 39.27 -4.37 11.25
CA LYS A 520 40.26 -5.44 11.32
C LYS A 520 39.70 -6.68 10.63
N GLN A 521 40.55 -7.35 9.85
CA GLN A 521 40.16 -8.55 9.10
C GLN A 521 39.56 -9.64 9.98
N LYS A 522 40.07 -9.82 11.21
CA LYS A 522 39.51 -10.77 12.19
C LYS A 522 38.04 -10.46 12.52
N ASP A 523 37.73 -9.20 12.76
CA ASP A 523 36.40 -8.76 13.18
C ASP A 523 35.40 -8.89 12.02
N VAL A 524 35.84 -8.55 10.80
CA VAL A 524 35.06 -8.77 9.57
C VAL A 524 34.75 -10.25 9.37
N ARG A 525 35.74 -11.14 9.53
CA ARG A 525 35.52 -12.59 9.39
C ARG A 525 34.50 -13.11 10.40
N THR A 526 34.61 -12.70 11.66
CA THR A 526 33.64 -13.11 12.70
C THR A 526 32.24 -12.62 12.36
N LYS A 527 32.11 -11.36 11.94
CA LYS A 527 30.80 -10.78 11.59
C LYS A 527 30.19 -11.39 10.32
N LEU A 528 31.00 -11.67 9.29
CA LEU A 528 30.53 -12.35 8.08
C LEU A 528 30.09 -13.79 8.36
N ALA A 529 30.79 -14.51 9.24
CA ALA A 529 30.37 -15.84 9.66
C ALA A 529 29.03 -15.81 10.41
N GLU A 530 28.84 -14.83 11.31
CA GLU A 530 27.57 -14.60 11.99
C GLU A 530 26.43 -14.31 10.99
N MET A 531 26.66 -13.40 10.04
CA MET A 531 25.70 -13.07 8.98
C MET A 531 25.40 -14.27 8.06
N GLN A 532 26.41 -15.10 7.76
CA GLN A 532 26.23 -16.30 6.93
C GLN A 532 25.38 -17.35 7.63
N MET A 533 25.62 -17.61 8.92
CA MET A 533 24.82 -18.55 9.70
C MET A 533 23.34 -18.14 9.79
N ALA A 534 23.07 -16.83 9.76
CA ALA A 534 21.73 -16.28 9.71
C ALA A 534 21.13 -16.19 8.29
N GLY A 535 21.88 -16.59 7.25
CA GLY A 535 21.45 -16.53 5.86
C GLY A 535 21.46 -15.13 5.24
N MET A 536 22.10 -14.14 5.87
CA MET A 536 22.11 -12.75 5.41
C MET A 536 23.24 -12.44 4.40
N ALA A 537 24.32 -13.20 4.43
CA ALA A 537 25.43 -13.11 3.49
C ALA A 537 25.80 -14.51 3.02
N ASP A 538 26.42 -14.61 1.84
CA ASP A 538 26.88 -15.90 1.33
C ASP A 538 28.24 -15.78 0.63
N VAL A 539 28.87 -16.92 0.37
CA VAL A 539 30.18 -17.03 -0.23
C VAL A 539 30.06 -17.72 -1.58
N GLN A 540 30.51 -17.03 -2.63
CA GLN A 540 30.70 -17.61 -3.94
C GLN A 540 32.13 -18.14 -4.09
N GLU A 541 32.24 -19.43 -4.39
CA GLU A 541 33.48 -20.08 -4.76
C GLU A 541 33.76 -19.90 -6.26
N VAL A 542 34.92 -19.36 -6.59
CA VAL A 542 35.40 -19.21 -7.97
C VAL A 542 36.71 -19.98 -8.13
N PRO A 543 36.66 -21.23 -8.63
CA PRO A 543 37.85 -22.03 -8.90
C PRO A 543 38.74 -21.37 -9.97
N LYS A 544 40.04 -21.27 -9.73
CA LYS A 544 41.01 -20.81 -10.75
C LYS A 544 41.36 -21.91 -11.75
N ASP A 545 41.09 -23.17 -11.43
CA ASP A 545 41.33 -24.32 -12.30
C ASP A 545 40.25 -25.39 -12.15
N ALA A 546 40.25 -26.35 -13.06
CA ALA A 546 39.28 -27.44 -13.09
C ALA A 546 39.38 -28.38 -11.88
N SER A 547 40.49 -28.36 -11.13
CA SER A 547 40.68 -29.18 -9.94
C SER A 547 39.78 -28.77 -8.77
N ARG A 548 39.27 -27.53 -8.79
CA ARG A 548 38.46 -26.92 -7.72
C ARG A 548 39.09 -27.04 -6.32
N ALA A 549 40.42 -27.18 -6.25
CA ALA A 549 41.13 -27.29 -4.99
C ALA A 549 41.03 -25.96 -4.20
N ASN A 550 40.72 -26.02 -2.90
CA ASN A 550 40.48 -24.85 -2.06
C ASN A 550 41.62 -23.80 -2.09
N ASN A 551 42.88 -24.25 -2.22
CA ASN A 551 44.06 -23.36 -2.32
C ASN A 551 44.14 -22.59 -3.65
N ARG A 552 43.39 -23.03 -4.67
CA ARG A 552 43.24 -22.39 -5.98
C ARG A 552 41.83 -21.84 -6.20
N THR A 553 41.00 -21.73 -5.17
CA THR A 553 39.65 -21.14 -5.25
C THR A 553 39.64 -19.75 -4.61
N ILE A 554 39.00 -18.78 -5.27
CA ILE A 554 38.73 -17.46 -4.72
C ILE A 554 37.36 -17.50 -4.05
N PHE A 555 37.26 -16.97 -2.83
CA PHE A 555 36.01 -16.88 -2.08
C PHE A 555 35.54 -15.42 -2.09
N LEU A 556 34.39 -15.17 -2.71
CA LEU A 556 33.78 -13.84 -2.81
C LEU A 556 32.52 -13.78 -1.96
N TRP A 557 32.52 -12.91 -0.97
CA TRP A 557 31.35 -12.58 -0.18
C TRP A 557 30.38 -11.74 -0.98
N HIS A 558 29.09 -12.05 -0.87
CA HIS A 558 28.05 -11.24 -1.47
C HIS A 558 26.80 -11.17 -0.59
N PHE A 559 26.03 -10.12 -0.82
CA PHE A 559 24.74 -9.88 -0.20
C PHE A 559 23.67 -9.92 -1.28
N ASP A 560 22.75 -10.87 -1.16
CA ASP A 560 21.64 -11.05 -2.09
C ASP A 560 20.37 -10.44 -1.48
N SER A 561 19.98 -9.25 -1.97
CA SER A 561 18.84 -8.50 -1.43
C SER A 561 17.52 -9.25 -1.59
N GLU A 562 17.33 -9.97 -2.69
CA GLU A 562 16.06 -10.68 -2.96
C GLU A 562 15.94 -11.88 -2.02
N ARG A 563 16.98 -12.71 -1.97
CA ARG A 563 17.01 -13.88 -1.08
C ARG A 563 16.84 -13.47 0.38
N VAL A 564 17.53 -12.41 0.81
CA VAL A 564 17.41 -11.90 2.19
C VAL A 564 16.01 -11.35 2.45
N SER A 565 15.41 -10.65 1.50
CA SER A 565 14.01 -10.17 1.61
C SER A 565 13.03 -11.33 1.76
N SER A 566 13.19 -12.42 0.99
CA SER A 566 12.35 -13.62 1.13
C SER A 566 12.52 -14.31 2.49
N ILE A 567 13.76 -14.41 3.00
CA ILE A 567 14.03 -14.96 4.34
C ILE A 567 13.37 -14.10 5.42
N ILE A 568 13.49 -12.77 5.33
CA ILE A 568 12.85 -11.83 6.25
C ILE A 568 11.33 -12.01 6.20
N LEU A 569 10.73 -12.04 5.01
CA LEU A 569 9.29 -12.21 4.83
C LEU A 569 8.79 -13.53 5.45
N GLN A 570 9.49 -14.64 5.23
CA GLN A 570 9.16 -15.93 5.85
C GLN A 570 9.26 -15.87 7.39
N ASN A 571 10.29 -15.21 7.92
CA ASN A 571 10.45 -15.02 9.36
C ASN A 571 9.34 -14.14 9.95
N VAL A 572 8.87 -13.13 9.20
CA VAL A 572 7.74 -12.28 9.59
C VAL A 572 6.45 -13.13 9.69
N TYR A 573 6.12 -13.92 8.68
CA TYR A 573 4.95 -14.82 8.73
C TYR A 573 5.03 -15.81 9.91
N LYS A 574 6.20 -16.39 10.14
CA LYS A 574 6.43 -17.29 11.28
C LYS A 574 6.25 -16.58 12.62
N THR A 575 6.66 -15.31 12.70
CA THR A 575 6.50 -14.49 13.91
C THR A 575 5.04 -14.14 14.15
N MET A 576 4.30 -13.76 13.10
CA MET A 576 2.86 -13.52 13.18
C MET A 576 2.11 -14.78 13.65
N SER A 577 2.43 -15.95 13.09
CA SER A 577 1.86 -17.23 13.52
C SER A 577 2.11 -17.51 15.01
N ARG A 578 3.33 -17.26 15.50
CA ARG A 578 3.67 -17.39 16.92
C ARG A 578 2.90 -16.41 17.80
N CYS A 579 2.67 -15.18 17.33
CA CYS A 579 1.83 -14.21 18.04
C CYS A 579 0.39 -14.72 18.20
N PHE A 580 -0.20 -15.28 17.14
CA PHE A 580 -1.55 -15.87 17.21
C PHE A 580 -1.62 -17.11 18.10
N GLN A 581 -0.66 -18.02 18.00
CA GLN A 581 -0.56 -19.18 18.90
C GLN A 581 -0.44 -18.74 20.35
N ARG A 582 0.34 -17.67 20.62
CA ARG A 582 0.46 -17.14 21.97
C ARG A 582 -0.84 -16.49 22.45
N LEU A 583 -1.53 -15.76 21.58
CA LEU A 583 -2.82 -15.14 21.87
C LEU A 583 -3.86 -16.19 22.28
N GLU A 584 -3.94 -17.29 21.53
CA GLU A 584 -4.83 -18.40 21.83
C GLU A 584 -4.53 -19.04 23.21
N ILE A 585 -3.26 -19.21 23.55
CA ILE A 585 -2.85 -19.73 24.87
C ILE A 585 -3.26 -18.76 25.99
N GLU A 586 -3.08 -17.45 25.81
CA GLU A 586 -3.50 -16.46 26.81
C GLU A 586 -5.02 -16.44 26.97
N ARG A 587 -5.79 -16.55 25.88
CA ARG A 587 -7.26 -16.68 25.91
C ARG A 587 -7.71 -17.92 26.66
N ARG A 588 -7.15 -19.09 26.36
CA ARG A 588 -7.47 -20.35 27.06
C ARG A 588 -7.17 -20.30 28.55
N ARG A 589 -6.07 -19.65 28.95
CA ARG A 589 -5.74 -19.45 30.38
C ARG A 589 -6.72 -18.53 31.10
N ALA A 590 -7.36 -17.64 30.34
CA ALA A 590 -8.31 -16.65 30.80
C ALA A 590 -9.79 -17.07 30.60
N ASP A 591 -10.05 -18.27 30.10
CA ASP A 591 -11.36 -18.71 29.61
C ASP A 591 -12.48 -18.53 30.64
N GLY A 592 -12.22 -18.84 31.92
CA GLY A 592 -13.18 -18.61 32.99
C GLY A 592 -13.61 -17.16 33.16
N ILE A 593 -12.71 -16.18 32.96
CA ILE A 593 -13.03 -14.75 33.05
C ILE A 593 -13.63 -14.23 31.75
N LEU A 594 -13.15 -14.72 30.60
CA LEU A 594 -13.67 -14.31 29.30
C LEU A 594 -15.11 -14.80 29.12
N SER A 595 -15.41 -16.07 29.44
CA SER A 595 -16.78 -16.61 29.44
C SER A 595 -17.71 -15.83 30.37
N LEU A 596 -17.23 -15.37 31.53
CA LEU A 596 -17.99 -14.48 32.42
C LEU A 596 -18.33 -13.15 31.74
N THR A 597 -17.40 -12.56 30.97
CA THR A 597 -17.64 -11.31 30.24
C THR A 597 -18.57 -11.45 29.03
N GLU A 598 -18.66 -12.64 28.44
CA GLU A 598 -19.51 -12.91 27.27
C GLU A 598 -21.00 -13.08 27.64
N ARG A 599 -21.30 -13.27 28.93
CA ARG A 599 -22.68 -13.38 29.38
C ARG A 599 -23.46 -12.09 29.14
N SER A 600 -24.68 -12.21 28.63
CA SER A 600 -25.53 -11.08 28.25
C SER A 600 -25.88 -10.15 29.42
N ASP A 601 -25.96 -10.66 30.64
CA ASP A 601 -26.22 -9.88 31.87
C ASP A 601 -25.01 -9.05 32.32
N VAL A 602 -23.80 -9.43 31.89
CA VAL A 602 -22.53 -8.81 32.30
C VAL A 602 -21.98 -7.88 31.22
N ARG A 603 -22.20 -8.19 29.94
CA ARG A 603 -21.57 -7.54 28.79
C ARG A 603 -21.68 -6.01 28.78
N ASP A 604 -22.83 -5.48 29.20
CA ASP A 604 -23.10 -4.05 29.25
C ASP A 604 -22.79 -3.41 30.63
N HIS A 605 -22.49 -4.21 31.67
CA HIS A 605 -22.25 -3.77 33.06
C HIS A 605 -20.98 -4.40 33.67
N VAL A 606 -19.94 -4.58 32.86
CA VAL A 606 -18.72 -5.30 33.27
C VAL A 606 -18.05 -4.66 34.50
N GLU A 607 -18.07 -3.34 34.60
CA GLU A 607 -17.44 -2.61 35.71
C GLU A 607 -18.17 -2.77 37.04
N GLU A 608 -19.49 -3.00 37.01
CA GLU A 608 -20.33 -3.16 38.19
C GLU A 608 -20.45 -4.63 38.62
N ALA A 609 -20.41 -5.55 37.65
CA ALA A 609 -20.58 -6.98 37.88
C ALA A 609 -19.31 -7.67 38.42
N PHE A 610 -18.12 -7.08 38.25
CA PHE A 610 -16.84 -7.73 38.53
C PHE A 610 -16.20 -7.24 39.83
N SER A 611 -15.59 -8.16 40.58
CA SER A 611 -14.70 -7.81 41.69
C SER A 611 -13.48 -7.04 41.19
N ALA A 612 -12.89 -6.18 42.04
CA ALA A 612 -11.65 -5.46 41.74
C ALA A 612 -10.51 -6.39 41.26
N ASN A 613 -10.42 -7.60 41.81
CA ASN A 613 -9.42 -8.59 41.38
C ASN A 613 -9.72 -9.15 39.98
N GLN A 614 -10.98 -9.42 39.67
CA GLN A 614 -11.41 -9.90 38.35
C GLN A 614 -11.23 -8.80 37.28
N MET A 615 -11.55 -7.55 37.63
CA MET A 615 -11.28 -6.38 36.77
C MET A 615 -9.80 -6.21 36.47
N LYS A 616 -8.94 -6.36 37.50
CA LYS A 616 -7.49 -6.32 37.31
C LYS A 616 -7.03 -7.41 36.35
N MET A 617 -7.49 -8.65 36.54
CA MET A 617 -7.13 -9.78 35.68
C MET A 617 -7.62 -9.57 34.24
N LEU A 618 -8.85 -9.08 34.05
CA LEU A 618 -9.39 -8.74 32.72
C LEU A 618 -8.55 -7.67 32.01
N ARG A 619 -8.16 -6.60 32.71
CA ARG A 619 -7.29 -5.56 32.14
C ARG A 619 -5.92 -6.11 31.76
N GLU A 620 -5.34 -6.98 32.58
CA GLU A 620 -4.06 -7.63 32.28
C GLU A 620 -4.15 -8.51 31.02
N ILE A 621 -5.23 -9.28 30.87
CA ILE A 621 -5.48 -10.12 29.70
C ILE A 621 -5.64 -9.24 28.45
N ARG A 622 -6.54 -8.25 28.48
CA ARG A 622 -6.75 -7.32 27.35
C ARG A 622 -5.46 -6.61 26.95
N SER A 623 -4.66 -6.15 27.92
CA SER A 623 -3.36 -5.52 27.63
C SER A 623 -2.39 -6.47 26.91
N LYS A 624 -2.43 -7.78 27.19
CA LYS A 624 -1.63 -8.76 26.44
C LYS A 624 -2.20 -8.97 25.04
N GLU A 625 -3.51 -9.05 24.89
CA GLU A 625 -4.16 -9.16 23.58
C GLU A 625 -3.82 -7.97 22.69
N ASP A 626 -3.95 -6.74 23.22
CA ASP A 626 -3.62 -5.50 22.51
C ASP A 626 -2.16 -5.46 22.09
N LYS A 627 -1.24 -5.88 22.98
CA LYS A 627 0.18 -5.96 22.65
C LYS A 627 0.44 -6.97 21.52
N LEU A 628 -0.14 -8.17 21.59
CA LEU A 628 0.08 -9.22 20.59
C LEU A 628 -0.51 -8.82 19.23
N LEU A 629 -1.75 -8.32 19.21
CA LEU A 629 -2.41 -7.85 17.98
C LEU A 629 -1.72 -6.61 17.41
N GLY A 630 -1.28 -5.68 18.27
CA GLY A 630 -0.48 -4.53 17.85
C GLY A 630 0.90 -4.90 17.28
N GLN A 631 1.50 -6.02 17.70
CA GLN A 631 2.70 -6.56 17.04
C GLN A 631 2.36 -7.15 15.67
N VAL A 632 1.24 -7.90 15.55
CA VAL A 632 0.79 -8.42 14.26
C VAL A 632 0.52 -7.29 13.26
N GLY A 633 -0.12 -6.20 13.70
CA GLY A 633 -0.36 -5.03 12.86
C GLY A 633 0.92 -4.37 12.33
N ARG A 634 1.97 -4.28 13.14
CA ARG A 634 3.29 -3.78 12.72
C ARG A 634 4.00 -4.74 11.76
N LEU A 635 3.94 -6.05 12.04
CA LEU A 635 4.52 -7.08 11.17
C LEU A 635 3.85 -7.11 9.79
N ASP A 636 2.55 -6.83 9.71
CA ASP A 636 1.81 -6.71 8.45
C ASP A 636 2.35 -5.58 7.54
N GLU A 637 2.89 -4.49 8.09
CA GLU A 637 3.52 -3.43 7.28
C GLU A 637 4.77 -3.93 6.54
N LEU A 638 5.54 -4.82 7.18
CA LEU A 638 6.69 -5.47 6.57
C LEU A 638 6.24 -6.45 5.49
N VAL A 639 5.14 -7.19 5.72
CA VAL A 639 4.56 -8.06 4.69
C VAL A 639 4.12 -7.26 3.48
N GLY A 640 3.42 -6.14 3.68
CA GLY A 640 3.07 -5.23 2.58
C GLY A 640 4.30 -4.79 1.79
N THR A 641 5.32 -4.29 2.49
CA THR A 641 6.54 -3.74 1.87
C THR A 641 7.36 -4.78 1.08
N PHE A 642 7.62 -5.96 1.64
CA PHE A 642 8.43 -6.99 0.98
C PHE A 642 7.62 -7.86 0.01
N GLY A 643 6.34 -8.08 0.30
CA GLY A 643 5.52 -9.10 -0.35
C GLY A 643 4.49 -8.60 -1.35
N GLU A 644 3.95 -7.39 -1.21
CA GLU A 644 2.73 -7.00 -1.95
C GLU A 644 2.77 -5.65 -2.65
N TYR A 645 3.49 -4.69 -2.08
CA TYR A 645 3.61 -3.35 -2.66
C TYR A 645 4.36 -3.36 -3.98
#